data_AF-A0A562R6H4-F1
#
_entry.id   AF-A0A562R6H4-F1
#
_cell.length_a   1.000
_cell.length_b   1.000
_cell.length_c   1.000
_cell.angle_alpha   90.00
_cell.angle_beta   90.00
_cell.angle_gamma   90.00
#
_symmetry.space_group_name_H-M   'P 1'
#
loop_
_entity.id
_entity.type
_entity.pdbx_description
1 polymer ?
#
loop_
_entity_poly.entity_id
_entity_poly.type
_entity_poly.pdbx_seq_one_letter_code
_entity_poly.pdbx_strand_id
1 'polypeptide(L)'
;MSFNLSSTPFSSTSAWNQQVPTGATYTSLNWPTATGWNYDVGWGNVPVYVASSSDPVVQVSVPASWGWPGGTVSVHAPAGGTGGIGTDGPVVIVDGDIAYNFWQFHRTSTTTATAVAYGEANVVTGTGWGGSGKGAGITAAGSSELGGLLVQAQTDTGTINHALQLAVEASLLKPGYVSPAIATDGRSSSGIMQEGQLLAIAPGTSMPSGLSTLGQEVFRALQQYGAYVIDDGGTQTAIRTQANAYDAATMDALRRDMNTMLPMLKAVSGGTANPTQPTTPTTPTAPVNVAPTVTQASASPGTGVEHVGDTVTMTLGFSEAVTVTGTPTLSLNDGAKATYVGGSGTNSLTFKTTVASTDTTTSALAITGVNIPSGASIKDTGGLAANLSGAVKTFTGLQIDTTPTTPTTPTTPTTPTPPSTPSVISPVLTIADDSLWVAGRGGTVDLGTKVTTTDSNDRVALHITGLPKYESITDALDGQTFRGRDITLTAAQVNSGLTLTSTYRGGGHPVAELTLTASATDPSTGAVATAAPKTITVTDPRPARDATTTTSSHGHHAVTDQQPVAATTAVTPTTSQTIEPTDHQPAAAANTGFLASRAFALLQQHFDPAGSSLATTAAHPVMAADHPSATGSTMASLASQSFALLNQYLAAHTGRVDPGQIVAAVSQATGWGHDALLARPQH
;
A
#
# COMPACT_ATOMS: atom_id res chain seq x y z
N MET A 1 -11.68 23.91 -5.52
CA MET A 1 -11.56 22.46 -5.73
C MET A 1 -10.51 21.97 -4.75
N SER A 2 -10.59 20.76 -4.19
CA SER A 2 -9.49 20.28 -3.36
C SER A 2 -8.35 19.82 -4.27
N PHE A 3 -7.13 20.31 -4.06
CA PHE A 3 -5.94 19.78 -4.73
C PHE A 3 -5.76 18.29 -4.40
N ASN A 4 -5.35 17.50 -5.38
CA ASN A 4 -5.03 16.08 -5.20
C ASN A 4 -3.54 15.87 -5.47
N LEU A 5 -2.86 15.12 -4.59
CA LEU A 5 -1.45 14.78 -4.71
C LEU A 5 -1.10 14.03 -5.99
N SER A 6 -2.04 13.32 -6.64
CA SER A 6 -1.78 12.70 -7.95
C SER A 6 -1.69 13.71 -9.10
N SER A 7 -2.06 14.97 -8.87
CA SER A 7 -1.94 16.05 -9.87
C SER A 7 -0.62 16.78 -9.72
N THR A 8 -0.11 17.31 -10.84
CA THR A 8 1.07 18.16 -10.81
C THR A 8 0.75 19.50 -10.17
N PRO A 9 1.47 19.94 -9.12
CA PRO A 9 1.24 21.24 -8.50
C PRO A 9 1.68 22.38 -9.42
N PHE A 10 1.09 23.55 -9.18
CA PHE A 10 1.36 24.84 -9.85
C PHE A 10 0.81 24.96 -11.27
N SER A 11 0.77 26.21 -11.75
CA SER A 11 0.28 26.51 -13.09
C SER A 11 1.13 25.81 -14.14
N SER A 12 0.54 25.54 -15.32
CA SER A 12 1.28 24.95 -16.42
C SER A 12 2.48 25.79 -16.86
N THR A 13 2.45 27.10 -16.64
CA THR A 13 3.54 28.03 -16.93
C THR A 13 4.63 28.05 -15.85
N SER A 14 4.45 27.32 -14.74
CA SER A 14 5.49 27.12 -13.74
C SER A 14 6.71 26.47 -14.39
N ALA A 15 7.91 26.93 -14.03
CA ALA A 15 9.16 26.29 -14.44
C ALA A 15 9.22 24.81 -14.03
N TRP A 16 8.54 24.40 -12.95
CA TRP A 16 8.41 23.00 -12.56
C TRP A 16 7.71 22.16 -13.64
N ASN A 17 6.78 22.75 -14.38
CA ASN A 17 5.89 22.06 -15.30
C ASN A 17 6.28 22.27 -16.77
N GLN A 18 7.44 22.89 -17.01
CA GLN A 18 7.99 23.12 -18.34
C GLN A 18 9.01 22.04 -18.67
N GLN A 19 8.92 21.48 -19.88
CA GLN A 19 9.93 20.59 -20.41
C GLN A 19 11.24 21.34 -20.66
N VAL A 20 12.35 20.59 -20.69
CA VAL A 20 13.65 21.15 -21.10
C VAL A 20 13.50 21.79 -22.49
N PRO A 21 13.96 23.04 -22.69
CA PRO A 21 13.76 23.76 -23.95
C PRO A 21 14.29 23.00 -25.16
N THR A 22 13.54 23.07 -26.27
CA THR A 22 13.98 22.48 -27.54
C THR A 22 15.21 23.24 -28.04
N GLY A 23 16.23 22.49 -28.48
CA GLY A 23 17.50 23.09 -28.91
C GLY A 23 18.36 23.63 -27.77
N ALA A 24 18.08 23.24 -26.52
CA ALA A 24 18.93 23.57 -25.40
C ALA A 24 20.35 23.01 -25.56
N THR A 25 21.32 23.73 -25.02
CA THR A 25 22.72 23.31 -24.90
C THR A 25 22.93 22.60 -23.57
N TYR A 26 23.63 21.46 -23.62
CA TYR A 26 23.91 20.61 -22.46
C TYR A 26 25.41 20.63 -22.15
N THR A 27 25.80 21.40 -21.15
CA THR A 27 27.20 21.56 -20.73
C THR A 27 27.54 20.54 -19.65
N SER A 28 28.58 19.75 -19.88
CA SER A 28 29.06 18.78 -18.90
C SER A 28 29.51 19.45 -17.61
N LEU A 29 29.17 18.83 -16.49
CA LEU A 29 29.61 19.22 -15.16
C LEU A 29 30.63 18.21 -14.65
N ASN A 30 31.64 18.69 -13.93
CA ASN A 30 32.67 17.85 -13.32
C ASN A 30 32.14 17.24 -12.01
N TRP A 31 31.19 16.33 -12.13
CA TRP A 31 30.63 15.60 -11.00
C TRP A 31 31.71 14.79 -10.26
N PRO A 32 31.71 14.77 -8.92
CA PRO A 32 32.52 13.84 -8.15
C PRO A 32 32.24 12.39 -8.56
N THR A 33 33.25 11.52 -8.44
CA THR A 33 33.02 10.08 -8.62
C THR A 33 32.00 9.58 -7.60
N ALA A 34 31.05 8.76 -8.04
CA ALA A 34 30.09 8.15 -7.14
C ALA A 34 30.79 7.26 -6.09
N THR A 35 30.48 7.51 -4.82
CA THR A 35 31.02 6.75 -3.68
C THR A 35 30.04 5.71 -3.14
N GLY A 36 28.82 5.68 -3.68
CA GLY A 36 27.68 4.93 -3.16
C GLY A 36 26.81 5.73 -2.18
N TRP A 37 27.30 6.88 -1.69
CA TRP A 37 26.64 7.65 -0.63
C TRP A 37 26.54 9.15 -0.89
N ASN A 38 27.36 9.72 -1.79
CA ASN A 38 27.33 11.15 -2.10
C ASN A 38 26.17 11.55 -3.02
N TYR A 39 25.54 10.58 -3.69
CA TYR A 39 24.32 10.75 -4.49
C TYR A 39 23.18 10.00 -3.82
N ASP A 40 22.11 10.71 -3.50
CA ASP A 40 21.10 10.18 -2.60
C ASP A 40 19.65 10.60 -2.96
N VAL A 41 18.69 10.12 -2.15
CA VAL A 41 17.29 10.49 -2.10
C VAL A 41 16.87 10.80 -0.66
N GLY A 42 15.90 11.69 -0.51
CA GLY A 42 15.22 11.90 0.77
C GLY A 42 15.97 12.79 1.76
N TRP A 43 16.80 13.72 1.27
CA TRP A 43 17.30 14.81 2.12
C TRP A 43 16.10 15.56 2.73
N GLY A 44 16.08 15.60 4.07
CA GLY A 44 15.04 16.27 4.84
C GLY A 44 13.62 15.81 4.48
N ASN A 45 13.40 14.50 4.28
CA ASN A 45 12.10 13.83 4.07
C ASN A 45 10.91 14.74 4.42
N VAL A 46 10.15 15.17 3.40
CA VAL A 46 9.09 16.18 3.55
C VAL A 46 7.74 15.50 3.78
N PRO A 47 7.12 15.58 4.97
CA PRO A 47 5.75 15.16 5.15
C PRO A 47 4.84 16.13 4.40
N VAL A 48 3.91 15.56 3.63
CA VAL A 48 2.90 16.34 2.89
C VAL A 48 1.52 15.93 3.39
N TYR A 49 0.72 16.91 3.80
CA TYR A 49 -0.66 16.72 4.23
C TYR A 49 -1.58 17.55 3.35
N VAL A 50 -2.61 16.91 2.79
CA VAL A 50 -3.74 17.63 2.16
C VAL A 50 -4.84 17.73 3.20
N ALA A 51 -5.15 18.95 3.61
CA ALA A 51 -6.10 19.21 4.68
C ALA A 51 -7.54 19.13 4.19
N SER A 52 -8.41 18.61 5.05
CA SER A 52 -9.86 18.63 4.91
C SER A 52 -10.44 19.81 5.68
N SER A 53 -11.62 20.30 5.28
CA SER A 53 -12.39 21.26 6.07
C SER A 53 -12.83 20.71 7.44
N SER A 54 -12.75 19.39 7.65
CA SER A 54 -13.02 18.75 8.95
C SER A 54 -11.80 18.69 9.86
N ASP A 55 -10.60 18.98 9.36
CA ASP A 55 -9.38 18.98 10.18
C ASP A 55 -9.39 20.16 11.17
N PRO A 56 -8.72 20.04 12.32
CA PRO A 56 -8.59 21.15 13.24
C PRO A 56 -7.80 22.29 12.60
N VAL A 57 -8.28 23.52 12.82
CA VAL A 57 -7.52 24.72 12.48
C VAL A 57 -6.36 24.87 13.46
N VAL A 58 -5.15 24.93 12.92
CA VAL A 58 -3.90 25.08 13.63
C VAL A 58 -3.42 26.53 13.54
N GLN A 59 -3.16 27.12 14.70
CA GLN A 59 -2.52 28.41 14.84
C GLN A 59 -1.00 28.19 14.92
N VAL A 60 -0.30 28.45 13.82
CA VAL A 60 1.16 28.32 13.72
C VAL A 60 1.80 29.67 14.04
N SER A 61 2.46 29.77 15.19
CA SER A 61 3.21 30.97 15.57
C SER A 61 4.57 30.98 14.86
N VAL A 62 4.87 32.07 14.15
CA VAL A 62 6.12 32.26 13.41
C VAL A 62 6.76 33.59 13.82
N PRO A 63 8.03 33.61 14.27
CA PRO A 63 8.72 34.85 14.58
C PRO A 63 9.04 35.65 13.31
N ALA A 64 9.35 36.94 13.47
CA ALA A 64 9.91 37.71 12.36
C ALA A 64 11.30 37.18 12.01
N SER A 65 11.48 36.77 10.75
CA SER A 65 12.71 36.15 10.25
C SER A 65 12.93 36.58 8.79
N TRP A 66 13.65 35.78 8.01
CA TRP A 66 13.77 35.93 6.57
C TRP A 66 12.47 35.54 5.86
N GLY A 67 12.26 36.10 4.66
CA GLY A 67 11.09 35.79 3.84
C GLY A 67 9.81 36.48 4.30
N TRP A 68 8.83 35.68 4.70
CA TRP A 68 7.49 36.18 5.06
C TRP A 68 7.48 36.87 6.45
N PRO A 69 6.59 37.87 6.66
CA PRO A 69 6.47 38.51 7.96
C PRO A 69 6.10 37.53 9.07
N GLY A 70 6.68 37.74 10.25
CA GLY A 70 6.28 37.02 11.46
C GLY A 70 4.83 37.29 11.85
N GLY A 71 4.21 36.34 12.54
CA GLY A 71 2.80 36.40 12.91
C GLY A 71 2.23 35.04 13.29
N THR A 72 0.93 34.90 13.17
CA THR A 72 0.23 33.62 13.33
C THR A 72 -0.41 33.23 12.00
N VAL A 73 -0.06 32.06 11.49
CA VAL A 73 -0.66 31.47 10.29
C VAL A 73 -1.75 30.49 10.73
N SER A 74 -2.96 30.67 10.23
CA SER A 74 -4.09 29.73 10.46
C SER A 74 -4.17 28.75 9.30
N VAL A 75 -4.06 27.45 9.58
CA VAL A 75 -4.10 26.40 8.55
C VAL A 75 -4.83 25.17 9.08
N HIS A 76 -5.69 24.54 8.27
CA HIS A 76 -6.24 23.22 8.60
C HIS A 76 -5.13 22.17 8.50
N ALA A 77 -5.00 21.31 9.51
CA ALA A 77 -4.05 20.21 9.44
C ALA A 77 -4.57 19.01 10.23
N PRO A 78 -4.33 17.76 9.77
CA PRO A 78 -4.73 16.57 10.50
C PRO A 78 -4.30 16.59 11.97
N ALA A 79 -5.11 16.00 12.86
CA ALA A 79 -4.86 16.00 14.30
C ALA A 79 -3.52 15.36 14.72
N GLY A 80 -2.91 14.53 13.85
CA GLY A 80 -1.57 13.97 14.02
C GLY A 80 -0.51 14.52 13.05
N GLY A 81 -0.84 15.51 12.22
CA GLY A 81 0.10 16.10 11.26
C GLY A 81 1.24 16.82 11.98
N THR A 82 2.46 16.38 11.70
CA THR A 82 3.71 16.95 12.25
C THR A 82 4.79 17.06 11.17
N GLY A 83 5.81 17.87 11.45
CA GLY A 83 6.97 18.05 10.59
C GLY A 83 7.90 16.86 10.53
N GLY A 84 8.79 16.90 9.55
CA GLY A 84 9.78 15.87 9.29
C GLY A 84 10.71 15.65 10.47
N ILE A 85 11.36 14.48 10.49
CA ILE A 85 12.38 14.18 11.48
C ILE A 85 13.67 14.97 11.20
N GLY A 86 14.46 15.22 12.24
CA GLY A 86 15.72 15.96 12.14
C GLY A 86 15.60 17.42 12.56
N THR A 87 16.68 18.19 12.37
CA THR A 87 16.77 19.58 12.82
C THR A 87 15.97 20.55 11.96
N ASP A 88 15.68 20.19 10.72
CA ASP A 88 15.03 21.09 9.77
C ASP A 88 13.51 21.05 9.88
N GLY A 89 12.97 19.93 10.39
CA GLY A 89 11.54 19.74 10.65
C GLY A 89 10.59 20.29 9.57
N PRO A 90 10.83 20.07 8.25
CA PRO A 90 9.99 20.66 7.22
C PRO A 90 8.60 20.04 7.21
N VAL A 91 7.60 20.78 6.77
CA VAL A 91 6.27 20.22 6.45
C VAL A 91 5.61 21.03 5.36
N VAL A 92 4.92 20.32 4.46
CA VAL A 92 3.98 20.92 3.52
C VAL A 92 2.56 20.59 3.93
N ILE A 93 1.74 21.63 4.13
CA ILE A 93 0.32 21.50 4.40
C ILE A 93 -0.44 22.20 3.27
N VAL A 94 -1.19 21.44 2.48
CA VAL A 94 -2.06 21.97 1.43
C VAL A 94 -3.44 22.19 2.03
N ASP A 95 -3.83 23.45 2.21
CA ASP A 95 -5.14 23.86 2.71
C ASP A 95 -5.87 24.63 1.62
N GLY A 96 -6.91 24.01 1.05
CA GLY A 96 -7.58 24.49 -0.15
C GLY A 96 -6.62 24.53 -1.35
N ASP A 97 -6.44 25.73 -1.92
CA ASP A 97 -5.55 25.96 -3.06
C ASP A 97 -4.16 26.44 -2.64
N ILE A 98 -3.84 26.50 -1.35
CA ILE A 98 -2.57 27.03 -0.84
C ILE A 98 -1.72 25.92 -0.22
N ALA A 99 -0.49 25.77 -0.69
CA ALA A 99 0.54 24.98 -0.02
C ALA A 99 1.34 25.88 0.93
N TYR A 100 1.23 25.60 2.23
CA TYR A 100 2.06 26.19 3.27
C TYR A 100 3.27 25.28 3.51
N ASN A 101 4.47 25.85 3.42
CA ASN A 101 5.74 25.17 3.65
C ASN A 101 6.30 25.78 4.93
N PHE A 102 6.49 24.98 5.98
CA PHE A 102 7.02 25.46 7.26
C PHE A 102 8.38 24.84 7.53
N TRP A 103 9.32 25.66 8.00
CA TRP A 103 10.63 25.21 8.45
C TRP A 103 10.67 25.14 9.99
N GLN A 104 11.25 24.07 10.52
CA GLN A 104 11.26 23.72 11.94
C GLN A 104 9.87 23.72 12.55
N PHE A 105 8.95 23.00 11.92
CA PHE A 105 7.58 22.89 12.39
C PHE A 105 7.49 21.98 13.62
N HIS A 106 6.93 22.52 14.70
CA HIS A 106 6.68 21.80 15.94
C HIS A 106 5.22 21.92 16.34
N ARG A 107 4.51 20.79 16.29
CA ARG A 107 3.13 20.67 16.75
C ARG A 107 3.12 20.72 18.29
N THR A 108 2.42 21.68 18.88
CA THR A 108 2.36 21.84 20.35
C THR A 108 1.03 21.38 20.94
N SER A 109 -0.04 21.39 20.16
CA SER A 109 -1.34 20.78 20.48
C SER A 109 -2.11 20.45 19.20
N THR A 110 -3.36 20.00 19.31
CA THR A 110 -4.26 19.79 18.16
C THR A 110 -4.61 21.09 17.42
N THR A 111 -4.48 22.26 18.05
CA THR A 111 -4.85 23.57 17.48
C THR A 111 -3.72 24.58 17.48
N THR A 112 -2.52 24.22 17.96
CA THR A 112 -1.35 25.13 18.00
C THR A 112 -0.08 24.46 17.50
N ALA A 113 0.80 25.26 16.89
CA ALA A 113 2.14 24.85 16.48
C ALA A 113 3.08 26.07 16.45
N THR A 114 4.37 25.81 16.30
CA THR A 114 5.40 26.83 16.04
C THR A 114 6.19 26.47 14.78
N ALA A 115 6.68 27.47 14.06
CA ALA A 115 7.66 27.31 12.99
C ALA A 115 8.63 28.48 13.01
N VAL A 116 9.83 28.33 12.46
CA VAL A 116 10.84 29.42 12.42
C VAL A 116 10.65 30.31 11.19
N ALA A 117 10.21 29.73 10.08
CA ALA A 117 9.88 30.43 8.85
C ALA A 117 8.78 29.67 8.10
N TYR A 118 8.15 30.35 7.15
CA TYR A 118 7.22 29.73 6.22
C TYR A 118 7.27 30.39 4.85
N GLY A 119 6.78 29.66 3.84
CA GLY A 119 6.41 30.19 2.54
C GLY A 119 5.09 29.61 2.10
N GLU A 120 4.35 30.36 1.28
CA GLU A 120 3.07 29.92 0.73
C GLU A 120 3.05 30.05 -0.79
N ALA A 121 2.39 29.11 -1.45
CA ALA A 121 2.19 29.13 -2.88
C ALA A 121 0.83 28.56 -3.26
N ASN A 122 0.15 29.19 -4.21
CA ASN A 122 -1.08 28.64 -4.75
C ASN A 122 -0.76 27.46 -5.68
N VAL A 123 -1.28 26.27 -5.36
CA VAL A 123 -0.97 25.02 -6.06
C VAL A 123 -1.67 24.88 -7.42
N VAL A 124 -2.55 25.81 -7.80
CA VAL A 124 -3.27 25.79 -9.08
C VAL A 124 -2.77 26.90 -10.00
N THR A 125 -2.62 28.11 -9.47
CA THR A 125 -2.33 29.33 -10.23
C THR A 125 -0.92 29.86 -10.00
N GLY A 126 -0.28 29.48 -8.90
CA GLY A 126 1.07 29.92 -8.56
C GLY A 126 2.12 29.26 -9.45
N THR A 127 3.36 29.75 -9.34
CA THR A 127 4.51 29.18 -10.04
C THR A 127 5.27 28.18 -9.19
N GLY A 128 5.06 28.16 -7.87
CA GLY A 128 5.90 27.38 -6.94
C GLY A 128 7.31 27.98 -6.73
N TRP A 129 7.54 29.19 -7.22
CA TRP A 129 8.78 29.96 -7.05
C TRP A 129 8.49 31.31 -6.41
N GLY A 130 9.38 31.75 -5.51
CA GLY A 130 9.23 33.00 -4.77
C GLY A 130 9.34 34.25 -5.63
N GLY A 131 8.98 35.39 -5.04
CA GLY A 131 9.07 36.71 -5.66
C GLY A 131 9.13 37.83 -4.62
N SER A 132 9.78 38.94 -4.95
CA SER A 132 9.86 40.13 -4.09
C SER A 132 10.36 39.86 -2.66
N GLY A 133 11.37 38.98 -2.52
CA GLY A 133 11.95 38.60 -1.24
C GLY A 133 11.10 37.63 -0.41
N LYS A 134 9.98 37.13 -0.95
CA LYS A 134 9.12 36.14 -0.32
C LYS A 134 9.24 34.81 -1.06
N GLY A 135 9.67 33.77 -0.38
CA GLY A 135 9.71 32.41 -0.93
C GLY A 135 8.31 31.85 -1.16
N ALA A 136 8.15 31.05 -2.22
CA ALA A 136 6.98 30.18 -2.40
C ALA A 136 7.01 28.98 -1.42
N GLY A 137 8.17 28.73 -0.82
CA GLY A 137 8.38 27.83 0.30
C GLY A 137 9.67 28.18 1.02
N ILE A 138 10.27 27.18 1.66
CA ILE A 138 11.39 27.36 2.59
C ILE A 138 12.74 26.87 2.07
N THR A 139 12.82 26.42 0.80
CA THR A 139 14.11 26.06 0.21
C THR A 139 14.98 27.32 0.07
N ALA A 140 16.30 27.18 0.09
CA ALA A 140 17.22 28.30 -0.05
C ALA A 140 17.03 29.08 -1.37
N ALA A 141 16.68 28.39 -2.46
CA ALA A 141 16.28 29.01 -3.73
C ALA A 141 14.96 29.82 -3.67
N GLY A 142 14.19 29.71 -2.60
CA GLY A 142 12.88 30.35 -2.40
C GLY A 142 11.73 29.62 -3.10
N SER A 143 11.88 28.33 -3.41
CA SER A 143 10.85 27.51 -4.05
C SER A 143 9.96 26.78 -3.04
N SER A 144 8.78 26.36 -3.46
CA SER A 144 7.94 25.45 -2.66
C SER A 144 8.57 24.07 -2.64
N GLU A 145 8.62 23.43 -1.46
CA GLU A 145 9.09 22.05 -1.31
C GLU A 145 8.15 21.04 -1.98
N LEU A 146 6.91 21.44 -2.32
CA LEU A 146 5.98 20.65 -3.14
C LEU A 146 6.37 20.68 -4.63
N GLY A 147 7.11 21.71 -5.06
CA GLY A 147 7.62 21.82 -6.43
C GLY A 147 8.73 20.81 -6.67
N GLY A 148 8.53 19.92 -7.64
CA GLY A 148 9.52 18.90 -8.00
C GLY A 148 9.79 17.83 -6.93
N LEU A 149 8.96 17.73 -5.90
CA LEU A 149 8.98 16.62 -4.94
C LEU A 149 8.51 15.33 -5.60
N LEU A 150 9.17 14.22 -5.32
CA LEU A 150 8.61 12.91 -5.66
C LEU A 150 7.49 12.55 -4.69
N VAL A 151 6.25 12.56 -5.17
CA VAL A 151 5.03 12.21 -4.45
C VAL A 151 4.53 10.86 -4.94
N GLN A 152 4.25 9.93 -4.02
CA GLN A 152 3.91 8.55 -4.40
C GLN A 152 2.66 8.48 -5.27
N ALA A 153 1.65 9.27 -4.96
CA ALA A 153 0.42 9.34 -5.77
C ALA A 153 0.68 9.75 -7.23
N GLN A 154 1.80 10.41 -7.53
CA GLN A 154 2.23 10.73 -8.90
C GLN A 154 3.03 9.58 -9.50
N THR A 155 3.99 9.00 -8.76
CA THR A 155 4.80 7.88 -9.24
C THR A 155 3.97 6.62 -9.47
N ASP A 156 2.90 6.42 -8.71
CA ASP A 156 1.95 5.31 -8.91
C ASP A 156 1.22 5.40 -10.27
N THR A 157 1.23 6.57 -10.91
CA THR A 157 0.72 6.74 -12.28
C THR A 157 1.70 6.23 -13.34
N GLY A 158 2.94 5.90 -12.96
CA GLY A 158 4.01 5.48 -13.86
C GLY A 158 4.67 6.62 -14.65
N THR A 159 4.29 7.88 -14.40
CA THR A 159 4.87 9.05 -15.08
C THR A 159 5.08 10.20 -14.11
N ILE A 160 6.21 10.89 -14.26
CA ILE A 160 6.54 12.12 -13.55
C ILE A 160 6.59 13.25 -14.58
N ASN A 161 5.59 14.12 -14.55
CA ASN A 161 5.35 15.14 -15.57
C ASN A 161 5.80 16.55 -15.13
N HIS A 162 6.89 16.61 -14.36
CA HIS A 162 7.46 17.85 -13.86
C HIS A 162 8.97 17.66 -13.62
N ALA A 163 9.69 18.78 -13.52
CA ALA A 163 11.07 18.80 -13.11
C ALA A 163 11.21 18.38 -11.65
N LEU A 164 12.36 17.84 -11.27
CA LEU A 164 12.65 17.42 -9.90
C LEU A 164 13.39 18.51 -9.12
N GLN A 165 13.25 18.52 -7.80
CA GLN A 165 14.07 19.36 -6.93
C GLN A 165 15.36 18.63 -6.56
N LEU A 166 16.49 19.34 -6.63
CA LEU A 166 17.83 18.84 -6.34
C LEU A 166 18.49 19.68 -5.24
N ALA A 167 18.71 19.09 -4.07
CA ALA A 167 19.63 19.62 -3.08
C ALA A 167 21.04 19.16 -3.44
N VAL A 168 22.03 20.06 -3.39
CA VAL A 168 23.37 19.80 -3.93
C VAL A 168 24.40 19.86 -2.82
N GLU A 169 25.36 18.94 -2.84
CA GLU A 169 26.47 18.94 -1.88
C GLU A 169 27.12 20.34 -1.80
N ALA A 170 27.30 20.85 -0.58
CA ALA A 170 27.77 22.21 -0.29
C ALA A 170 29.00 22.63 -1.10
N SER A 171 29.93 21.69 -1.31
CA SER A 171 31.18 21.94 -2.03
C SER A 171 30.98 22.24 -3.52
N LEU A 172 29.87 21.77 -4.09
CA LEU A 172 29.52 21.91 -5.50
C LEU A 172 28.66 23.15 -5.78
N LEU A 173 28.12 23.80 -4.74
CA LEU A 173 27.20 24.92 -4.85
C LEU A 173 27.90 26.28 -4.66
N LYS A 174 28.03 27.05 -5.74
CA LYS A 174 28.76 28.33 -5.73
C LYS A 174 27.85 29.51 -5.33
N PRO A 175 28.43 30.62 -4.82
CA PRO A 175 27.66 31.82 -4.52
C PRO A 175 26.88 32.35 -5.73
N GLY A 176 25.72 32.93 -5.43
CA GLY A 176 24.81 33.52 -6.43
C GLY A 176 23.76 32.52 -6.90
N TYR A 177 22.71 33.04 -7.53
CA TYR A 177 21.61 32.25 -8.05
C TYR A 177 21.24 32.70 -9.46
N VAL A 178 20.52 31.84 -10.17
CA VAL A 178 19.90 32.15 -11.46
C VAL A 178 18.40 31.97 -11.37
N SER A 179 17.65 32.69 -12.22
CA SER A 179 16.19 32.50 -12.32
C SER A 179 15.87 31.02 -12.61
N PRO A 180 14.88 30.41 -11.94
CA PRO A 180 13.80 31.05 -11.16
C PRO A 180 14.08 31.24 -9.66
N ALA A 181 15.28 30.91 -9.16
CA ALA A 181 15.63 31.15 -7.77
C ALA A 181 15.67 32.66 -7.46
N ILE A 182 15.38 32.99 -6.21
CA ILE A 182 15.38 34.37 -5.71
C ILE A 182 16.43 34.62 -4.62
N ALA A 183 17.04 33.56 -4.12
CA ALA A 183 18.03 33.57 -3.07
C ALA A 183 18.96 32.36 -3.23
N THR A 184 20.00 32.36 -2.42
CA THR A 184 21.04 31.33 -2.38
C THR A 184 21.64 31.28 -1.00
N ASP A 185 21.95 30.08 -0.52
CA ASP A 185 22.85 29.88 0.61
C ASP A 185 24.18 29.21 0.21
N GLY A 186 24.37 28.93 -1.08
CA GLY A 186 25.61 28.46 -1.69
C GLY A 186 26.80 29.36 -1.40
N ARG A 187 27.90 28.76 -0.93
CA ARG A 187 29.09 29.48 -0.45
C ARG A 187 30.41 29.02 -1.07
N SER A 188 30.42 27.94 -1.85
CA SER A 188 31.66 27.34 -2.34
C SER A 188 32.25 28.11 -3.52
N SER A 189 33.41 28.75 -3.35
CA SER A 189 34.10 29.43 -4.45
C SER A 189 34.53 28.49 -5.58
N SER A 190 34.65 27.18 -5.31
CA SER A 190 34.95 26.13 -6.28
C SER A 190 33.71 25.40 -6.81
N GLY A 191 32.51 25.83 -6.42
CA GLY A 191 31.27 25.20 -6.85
C GLY A 191 31.09 25.25 -8.37
N ILE A 192 30.39 24.25 -8.91
CA ILE A 192 30.21 24.03 -10.35
C ILE A 192 28.81 24.44 -10.84
N MET A 193 27.87 24.69 -9.91
CA MET A 193 26.49 25.08 -10.22
C MET A 193 25.93 26.07 -9.18
N GLN A 194 24.81 26.71 -9.49
CA GLN A 194 24.09 27.67 -8.64
C GLN A 194 22.65 27.23 -8.39
N GLU A 195 22.04 27.71 -7.31
CA GLU A 195 20.59 27.59 -7.11
C GLU A 195 19.80 28.24 -8.25
N GLY A 196 18.68 27.61 -8.58
CA GLY A 196 17.82 27.91 -9.73
C GLY A 196 18.33 27.38 -11.06
N GLN A 197 19.54 26.81 -11.12
CA GLN A 197 20.07 26.24 -12.36
C GLN A 197 19.32 24.95 -12.72
N LEU A 198 18.87 24.86 -13.98
CA LEU A 198 18.27 23.65 -14.54
C LEU A 198 19.36 22.68 -15.01
N LEU A 199 19.29 21.44 -14.52
CA LEU A 199 20.14 20.34 -14.93
C LEU A 199 19.29 19.24 -15.58
N ALA A 200 19.78 18.58 -16.62
CA ALA A 200 19.04 17.50 -17.27
C ALA A 200 19.94 16.44 -17.88
N ILE A 201 19.41 15.24 -18.07
CA ILE A 201 20.04 14.20 -18.87
C ILE A 201 19.86 14.58 -20.34
N ALA A 202 20.95 14.63 -21.11
CA ALA A 202 20.88 15.04 -22.51
C ALA A 202 19.97 14.10 -23.33
N PRO A 203 19.22 14.62 -24.32
CA PRO A 203 18.40 13.82 -25.20
C PRO A 203 19.28 12.81 -25.96
N GLY A 204 18.79 11.58 -26.10
CA GLY A 204 19.51 10.48 -26.73
C GLY A 204 20.52 9.76 -25.81
N THR A 205 20.69 10.22 -24.56
CA THR A 205 21.40 9.42 -23.55
C THR A 205 20.58 8.16 -23.26
N SER A 206 21.19 6.99 -23.44
CA SER A 206 20.55 5.71 -23.13
C SER A 206 20.30 5.56 -21.63
N MET A 207 19.13 5.02 -21.29
CA MET A 207 18.82 4.62 -19.92
C MET A 207 19.76 3.49 -19.47
N PRO A 208 20.41 3.61 -18.30
CA PRO A 208 21.19 2.53 -17.71
C PRO A 208 20.36 1.26 -17.54
N SER A 209 20.97 0.10 -17.79
CA SER A 209 20.34 -1.19 -17.47
C SER A 209 20.32 -1.42 -15.96
N GLY A 210 19.28 -2.11 -15.47
CA GLY A 210 19.18 -2.51 -14.06
C GLY A 210 18.60 -1.44 -13.12
N LEU A 211 18.13 -0.30 -13.63
CA LEU A 211 17.36 0.66 -12.83
C LEU A 211 16.05 0.03 -12.34
N SER A 212 15.66 0.35 -11.10
CA SER A 212 14.34 0.00 -10.57
C SER A 212 13.22 0.67 -11.39
N THR A 213 11.97 0.21 -11.23
CA THR A 213 10.81 0.82 -11.92
C THR A 213 10.74 2.32 -11.67
N LEU A 214 10.82 2.74 -10.41
CA LEU A 214 10.84 4.15 -10.03
C LEU A 214 12.08 4.88 -10.56
N GLY A 215 13.25 4.23 -10.55
CA GLY A 215 14.46 4.78 -11.16
C GLY A 215 14.30 5.06 -12.66
N GLN A 216 13.60 4.21 -13.39
CA GLN A 216 13.32 4.42 -14.82
C GLN A 216 12.36 5.60 -15.05
N GLU A 217 11.38 5.80 -14.17
CA GLU A 217 10.49 6.98 -14.21
C GLU A 217 11.27 8.27 -13.94
N VAL A 218 12.11 8.26 -12.90
CA VAL A 218 12.98 9.40 -12.57
C VAL A 218 13.96 9.69 -13.71
N PHE A 219 14.55 8.68 -14.35
CA PHE A 219 15.41 8.86 -15.52
C PHE A 219 14.69 9.62 -16.64
N ARG A 220 13.45 9.20 -16.96
CA ARG A 220 12.63 9.86 -17.99
C ARG A 220 12.32 11.31 -17.61
N ALA A 221 11.95 11.56 -16.35
CA ALA A 221 11.70 12.90 -15.84
C ALA A 221 12.95 13.81 -15.95
N LEU A 222 14.12 13.30 -15.55
CA LEU A 222 15.39 14.03 -15.63
C LEU A 222 15.83 14.32 -17.07
N GLN A 223 15.39 13.51 -18.04
CA GLN A 223 15.65 13.76 -19.46
C GLN A 223 14.64 14.76 -20.06
N GLN A 224 13.37 14.68 -19.67
CA GLN A 224 12.28 15.45 -20.28
C GLN A 224 12.05 16.82 -19.63
N TYR A 225 12.14 16.89 -18.30
CA TYR A 225 11.89 18.10 -17.51
C TYR A 225 13.14 18.58 -16.76
N GLY A 226 14.06 17.67 -16.44
CA GLY A 226 15.28 17.97 -15.70
C GLY A 226 15.05 18.11 -14.19
N ALA A 227 15.99 18.74 -13.52
CA ALA A 227 15.96 19.05 -12.10
C ALA A 227 16.52 20.45 -11.82
N TYR A 228 15.85 21.19 -10.96
CA TYR A 228 16.30 22.49 -10.49
C TYR A 228 17.13 22.33 -9.21
N VAL A 229 18.27 23.01 -9.16
CA VAL A 229 19.05 23.15 -7.93
C VAL A 229 18.30 24.08 -6.98
N ILE A 230 17.95 23.60 -5.78
CA ILE A 230 17.06 24.34 -4.86
C ILE A 230 17.68 24.69 -3.51
N ASP A 231 18.74 23.99 -3.11
CA ASP A 231 19.25 24.02 -1.74
C ASP A 231 20.66 23.43 -1.62
N ASP A 232 21.34 23.76 -0.52
CA ASP A 232 22.54 23.10 -0.05
C ASP A 232 22.16 21.79 0.67
N GLY A 233 22.55 20.65 0.10
CA GLY A 233 22.31 19.31 0.64
C GLY A 233 23.34 18.87 1.70
N GLY A 234 24.23 19.76 2.12
CA GLY A 234 25.32 19.47 3.04
C GLY A 234 26.38 18.58 2.40
N THR A 235 26.39 17.30 2.76
CA THR A 235 27.41 16.34 2.31
C THR A 235 26.97 15.47 1.13
N GLN A 236 25.74 15.65 0.64
CA GLN A 236 25.17 14.83 -0.42
C GLN A 236 24.47 15.69 -1.47
N THR A 237 24.44 15.19 -2.70
CA THR A 237 23.54 15.67 -3.75
C THR A 237 22.36 14.72 -3.85
N ALA A 238 21.15 15.22 -3.63
CA ALA A 238 19.96 14.38 -3.51
C ALA A 238 18.71 15.00 -4.14
N ILE A 239 17.89 14.14 -4.72
CA ILE A 239 16.49 14.49 -5.00
C ILE A 239 15.64 14.28 -3.75
N ARG A 240 14.54 15.03 -3.63
CA ARG A 240 13.67 14.95 -2.45
C ARG A 240 12.42 14.11 -2.72
N THR A 241 11.98 13.40 -1.68
CA THR A 241 10.84 12.49 -1.72
C THR A 241 9.88 12.80 -0.56
N GLN A 242 8.62 12.46 -0.77
CA GLN A 242 7.60 12.52 0.27
C GLN A 242 7.93 11.53 1.40
N ALA A 243 8.05 12.03 2.63
CA ALA A 243 8.51 11.27 3.80
C ALA A 243 7.65 10.04 4.16
N ASN A 244 6.35 10.13 3.90
CA ASN A 244 5.31 9.26 4.45
C ASN A 244 4.66 8.36 3.40
N ALA A 245 5.36 8.03 2.32
CA ALA A 245 4.75 7.43 1.15
C ALA A 245 5.47 6.15 0.68
N TYR A 246 6.78 6.20 0.50
CA TYR A 246 7.54 5.06 -0.04
C TYR A 246 7.99 4.09 1.05
N ASP A 247 7.98 2.80 0.74
CA ASP A 247 8.58 1.78 1.60
C ASP A 247 10.12 1.79 1.52
N ALA A 248 10.75 1.15 2.51
CA ALA A 248 12.21 1.14 2.62
C ALA A 248 12.89 0.46 1.41
N ALA A 249 12.30 -0.61 0.86
CA ALA A 249 12.88 -1.34 -0.26
C ALA A 249 12.91 -0.49 -1.54
N THR A 250 11.83 0.26 -1.78
CA THR A 250 11.70 1.20 -2.88
C THR A 250 12.71 2.33 -2.76
N MET A 251 12.86 2.90 -1.56
CA MET A 251 13.84 3.95 -1.30
C MET A 251 15.28 3.47 -1.44
N ASP A 252 15.61 2.27 -0.97
CA ASP A 252 16.94 1.68 -1.12
C ASP A 252 17.27 1.39 -2.59
N ALA A 253 16.28 0.98 -3.38
CA ALA A 253 16.45 0.80 -4.82
C ALA A 253 16.71 2.14 -5.51
N LEU A 254 15.91 3.17 -5.19
CA LEU A 254 16.07 4.49 -5.80
C LEU A 254 17.41 5.16 -5.41
N ARG A 255 17.88 4.97 -4.17
CA ARG A 255 19.20 5.43 -3.69
C ARG A 255 20.34 4.83 -4.53
N ARG A 256 20.26 3.53 -4.86
CA ARG A 256 21.23 2.89 -5.78
C ARG A 256 21.15 3.47 -7.20
N ASP A 257 19.94 3.70 -7.69
CA ASP A 257 19.71 4.25 -9.01
C ASP A 257 20.26 5.69 -9.14
N MET A 258 20.11 6.53 -8.10
CA MET A 258 20.63 7.91 -8.08
C MET A 258 22.15 7.99 -8.22
N ASN A 259 22.88 7.03 -7.63
CA ASN A 259 24.33 6.95 -7.78
C ASN A 259 24.77 6.76 -9.24
N THR A 260 23.89 6.19 -10.08
CA THR A 260 24.14 6.05 -11.52
C THR A 260 23.66 7.29 -12.28
N MET A 261 22.50 7.84 -11.92
CA MET A 261 21.81 8.86 -12.70
C MET A 261 22.26 10.29 -12.45
N LEU A 262 22.47 10.71 -11.20
CA LEU A 262 22.78 12.11 -10.90
C LEU A 262 24.08 12.60 -11.58
N PRO A 263 25.16 11.81 -11.68
CA PRO A 263 26.35 12.18 -12.45
C PRO A 263 26.12 12.36 -13.97
N MET A 264 24.99 11.90 -14.50
CA MET A 264 24.65 12.05 -15.93
C MET A 264 24.08 13.44 -16.25
N LEU A 265 23.68 14.20 -15.21
CA LEU A 265 23.08 15.51 -15.37
C LEU A 265 24.07 16.52 -15.94
N LYS A 266 23.58 17.34 -16.87
CA LYS A 266 24.33 18.42 -17.50
C LYS A 266 23.62 19.75 -17.26
N ALA A 267 24.39 20.82 -17.17
CA ALA A 267 23.86 22.16 -17.11
C ALA A 267 23.12 22.51 -18.41
N VAL A 268 21.86 22.91 -18.28
CA VAL A 268 21.00 23.28 -19.41
C VAL A 268 21.06 24.79 -19.61
N SER A 269 21.20 25.23 -20.85
CA SER A 269 21.12 26.66 -21.22
C SER A 269 20.59 26.87 -22.64
N GLY A 270 20.03 28.06 -22.89
CA GLY A 270 19.48 28.41 -24.21
C GLY A 270 18.27 27.56 -24.63
N GLY A 271 18.03 27.50 -25.94
CA GLY A 271 16.85 26.86 -26.52
C GLY A 271 15.62 27.77 -26.54
N THR A 272 14.56 27.31 -27.22
CA THR A 272 13.26 27.97 -27.18
C THR A 272 12.32 27.18 -26.30
N ALA A 273 11.61 27.87 -25.41
CA ALA A 273 10.52 27.27 -24.65
C ALA A 273 9.60 26.55 -25.63
N ASN A 274 9.25 25.29 -25.34
CA ASN A 274 8.45 24.48 -26.24
C ASN A 274 7.05 25.11 -26.36
N PRO A 275 6.66 25.68 -27.52
CA PRO A 275 5.44 26.48 -27.65
C PRO A 275 4.15 25.64 -27.64
N THR A 276 4.23 24.33 -27.41
CA THR A 276 3.08 23.41 -27.48
C THR A 276 2.49 22.98 -26.14
N GLN A 277 2.65 23.76 -25.06
CA GLN A 277 1.78 23.55 -23.89
C GLN A 277 1.52 24.78 -23.00
N PRO A 278 0.45 25.55 -23.27
CA PRO A 278 -0.45 25.99 -22.23
C PRO A 278 -1.53 24.92 -22.06
N THR A 279 -1.43 24.06 -21.05
CA THR A 279 -2.62 23.34 -20.57
C THR A 279 -3.03 23.96 -19.25
N THR A 280 -4.01 24.86 -19.33
CA THR A 280 -5.11 24.92 -18.35
C THR A 280 -5.37 23.53 -17.75
N PRO A 281 -5.74 23.35 -16.47
CA PRO A 281 -6.00 22.04 -15.89
C PRO A 281 -7.00 21.26 -16.75
N THR A 282 -6.49 20.45 -17.65
CA THR A 282 -7.24 19.61 -18.57
C THR A 282 -6.74 18.21 -18.32
N THR A 283 -7.68 17.35 -17.95
CA THR A 283 -7.60 15.90 -18.04
C THR A 283 -6.68 15.48 -19.19
N PRO A 284 -5.69 14.58 -18.97
CA PRO A 284 -4.64 14.28 -19.93
C PRO A 284 -5.19 13.71 -21.24
N THR A 285 -4.84 14.33 -22.37
CA THR A 285 -5.02 13.74 -23.71
C THR A 285 -3.75 13.90 -24.53
N ALA A 286 -2.71 13.16 -24.11
CA ALA A 286 -1.72 12.51 -24.96
C ALA A 286 -0.86 11.60 -24.05
N PRO A 287 -1.11 10.28 -24.00
CA PRO A 287 -0.37 9.39 -23.11
C PRO A 287 1.09 9.31 -23.54
N VAL A 288 2.00 9.40 -22.57
CA VAL A 288 3.37 8.91 -22.72
C VAL A 288 3.24 7.43 -23.07
N ASN A 289 3.75 7.02 -24.24
CA ASN A 289 3.62 5.65 -24.72
C ASN A 289 4.49 4.72 -23.85
N VAL A 290 3.92 4.23 -22.74
CA VAL A 290 4.52 3.24 -21.86
C VAL A 290 4.43 1.89 -22.56
N ALA A 291 5.43 1.02 -22.42
CA ALA A 291 5.32 -0.30 -23.00
C ALA A 291 4.18 -1.07 -22.29
N PRO A 292 3.26 -1.73 -23.03
CA PRO A 292 2.18 -2.50 -22.43
C PRO A 292 2.74 -3.56 -21.47
N THR A 293 2.20 -3.71 -20.27
CA THR A 293 2.61 -4.75 -19.34
C THR A 293 1.46 -5.72 -19.07
N VAL A 294 1.77 -7.00 -18.87
CA VAL A 294 0.76 -7.96 -18.41
C VAL A 294 0.36 -7.63 -16.98
N THR A 295 -0.90 -7.28 -16.76
CA THR A 295 -1.49 -6.93 -15.46
C THR A 295 -2.22 -8.09 -14.81
N GLN A 296 -2.66 -9.07 -15.62
CA GLN A 296 -3.36 -10.25 -15.13
C GLN A 296 -3.13 -11.44 -16.05
N ALA A 297 -3.02 -12.63 -15.46
CA ALA A 297 -3.23 -13.90 -16.15
C ALA A 297 -4.41 -14.64 -15.51
N SER A 298 -5.28 -15.23 -16.31
CA SER A 298 -6.40 -16.07 -15.86
C SER A 298 -6.49 -17.33 -16.72
N ALA A 299 -7.15 -18.35 -16.21
CA ALA A 299 -7.48 -19.58 -16.92
C ALA A 299 -8.99 -19.85 -16.81
N SER A 300 -9.53 -20.51 -17.83
CA SER A 300 -10.91 -21.00 -17.91
C SER A 300 -10.89 -22.41 -18.49
N PRO A 301 -11.28 -23.44 -17.71
CA PRO A 301 -11.68 -23.35 -16.30
C PRO A 301 -10.55 -22.81 -15.40
N GLY A 302 -10.91 -22.04 -14.36
CA GLY A 302 -9.94 -21.46 -13.43
C GLY A 302 -9.61 -22.35 -12.23
N THR A 303 -10.44 -23.38 -12.02
CA THR A 303 -10.36 -24.40 -10.98
C THR A 303 -11.07 -25.66 -11.47
N GLY A 304 -10.74 -26.83 -10.93
CA GLY A 304 -11.33 -28.11 -11.32
C GLY A 304 -10.25 -29.13 -11.69
N VAL A 305 -10.66 -30.23 -12.30
CA VAL A 305 -9.77 -31.26 -12.86
C VAL A 305 -10.11 -31.39 -14.33
N GLU A 306 -9.17 -31.00 -15.19
CA GLU A 306 -9.29 -31.14 -16.65
C GLU A 306 -8.63 -32.45 -17.08
N HIS A 307 -9.32 -33.21 -17.92
CA HIS A 307 -8.90 -34.51 -18.43
C HIS A 307 -8.46 -34.43 -19.89
N VAL A 308 -7.87 -35.51 -20.40
CA VAL A 308 -7.47 -35.62 -21.81
C VAL A 308 -8.64 -35.27 -22.75
N GLY A 309 -8.41 -34.31 -23.65
CA GLY A 309 -9.40 -33.78 -24.59
C GLY A 309 -10.10 -32.50 -24.12
N ASP A 310 -10.01 -32.15 -22.83
CA ASP A 310 -10.56 -30.91 -22.30
C ASP A 310 -9.73 -29.71 -22.77
N THR A 311 -10.38 -28.54 -22.86
CA THR A 311 -9.75 -27.32 -23.39
C THR A 311 -9.60 -26.29 -22.28
N VAL A 312 -8.34 -25.88 -22.04
CA VAL A 312 -8.02 -24.79 -21.13
C VAL A 312 -7.74 -23.53 -21.93
N THR A 313 -8.52 -22.49 -21.66
CA THR A 313 -8.33 -21.16 -22.24
C THR A 313 -7.64 -20.26 -21.22
N MET A 314 -6.49 -19.70 -21.56
CA MET A 314 -5.79 -18.72 -20.74
C MET A 314 -5.91 -17.32 -21.35
N THR A 315 -6.10 -16.32 -20.49
CA THR A 315 -6.22 -14.93 -20.90
C THR A 315 -5.15 -14.10 -20.19
N LEU A 316 -4.39 -13.33 -20.98
CA LEU A 316 -3.45 -12.33 -20.49
C LEU A 316 -4.07 -10.94 -20.66
N GLY A 317 -4.31 -10.25 -19.54
CA GLY A 317 -4.71 -8.85 -19.51
C GLY A 317 -3.48 -7.93 -19.52
N PHE A 318 -3.57 -6.82 -20.24
CA PHE A 318 -2.52 -5.83 -20.42
C PHE A 318 -2.94 -4.46 -19.89
N SER A 319 -1.97 -3.61 -19.57
CA SER A 319 -2.19 -2.21 -19.16
C SER A 319 -2.82 -1.35 -20.25
N GLU A 320 -2.67 -1.75 -21.52
CA GLU A 320 -3.23 -1.08 -22.69
C GLU A 320 -3.41 -2.08 -23.84
N ALA A 321 -3.95 -1.60 -24.97
CA ALA A 321 -4.17 -2.43 -26.14
C ALA A 321 -2.86 -2.85 -26.84
N VAL A 322 -2.76 -4.12 -27.22
CA VAL A 322 -1.58 -4.68 -27.89
C VAL A 322 -1.94 -5.30 -29.24
N THR A 323 -1.10 -5.07 -30.24
CA THR A 323 -1.11 -5.71 -31.55
C THR A 323 -0.19 -6.92 -31.54
N VAL A 324 -0.72 -8.05 -31.98
CA VAL A 324 0.02 -9.31 -32.12
C VAL A 324 0.31 -9.59 -33.59
N THR A 325 1.56 -9.92 -33.90
CA THR A 325 1.94 -10.54 -35.18
C THR A 325 2.43 -11.96 -34.93
N GLY A 326 2.27 -12.85 -35.92
CA GLY A 326 2.63 -14.26 -35.79
C GLY A 326 1.78 -15.00 -34.75
N THR A 327 2.33 -16.09 -34.20
CA THR A 327 1.62 -16.97 -33.26
C THR A 327 2.47 -17.21 -32.00
N PRO A 328 2.44 -16.29 -31.01
CA PRO A 328 3.10 -16.53 -29.74
C PRO A 328 2.45 -17.68 -28.96
N THR A 329 3.19 -18.29 -28.03
CA THR A 329 2.68 -19.42 -27.22
C THR A 329 3.06 -19.31 -25.75
N LEU A 330 2.21 -19.76 -24.84
CA LEU A 330 2.56 -19.93 -23.42
C LEU A 330 3.14 -21.33 -23.18
N SER A 331 4.21 -21.40 -22.39
CA SER A 331 4.72 -22.67 -21.84
C SER A 331 3.98 -22.97 -20.54
N LEU A 332 3.56 -24.22 -20.37
CA LEU A 332 2.87 -24.69 -19.17
C LEU A 332 3.73 -25.69 -18.37
N ASN A 333 3.46 -25.83 -17.07
CA ASN A 333 4.24 -26.71 -16.18
C ASN A 333 3.93 -28.20 -16.35
N ASP A 334 2.86 -28.56 -17.04
CA ASP A 334 2.53 -29.92 -17.47
C ASP A 334 3.29 -30.34 -18.74
N GLY A 335 4.04 -29.43 -19.35
CA GLY A 335 4.77 -29.63 -20.61
C GLY A 335 3.97 -29.23 -21.86
N ALA A 336 2.70 -28.86 -21.71
CA ALA A 336 1.87 -28.42 -22.81
C ALA A 336 2.23 -27.00 -23.28
N LYS A 337 1.69 -26.63 -24.44
CA LYS A 337 1.77 -25.27 -24.98
C LYS A 337 0.38 -24.73 -25.22
N ALA A 338 0.14 -23.50 -24.78
CA ALA A 338 -1.06 -22.77 -25.14
C ALA A 338 -0.78 -21.86 -26.33
N THR A 339 -1.56 -21.99 -27.40
CA THR A 339 -1.37 -21.23 -28.64
C THR A 339 -2.24 -19.99 -28.63
N TYR A 340 -1.70 -18.86 -29.07
CA TYR A 340 -2.46 -17.62 -29.27
C TYR A 340 -3.62 -17.84 -30.25
N VAL A 341 -4.83 -17.44 -29.86
CA VAL A 341 -6.05 -17.60 -30.67
C VAL A 341 -6.80 -16.29 -30.96
N GLY A 342 -6.52 -15.19 -30.25
CA GLY A 342 -7.18 -13.91 -30.54
C GLY A 342 -6.97 -12.82 -29.49
N GLY A 343 -7.48 -11.61 -29.79
CA GLY A 343 -7.40 -10.44 -28.90
C GLY A 343 -6.48 -9.30 -29.37
N SER A 344 -5.90 -9.41 -30.56
CA SER A 344 -5.05 -8.35 -31.15
C SER A 344 -5.83 -7.05 -31.30
N GLY A 345 -5.20 -5.92 -31.01
CA GLY A 345 -5.83 -4.60 -30.97
C GLY A 345 -6.63 -4.34 -29.69
N THR A 346 -6.60 -5.25 -28.72
CA THR A 346 -7.26 -5.11 -27.41
C THR A 346 -6.25 -5.27 -26.28
N ASN A 347 -6.65 -5.00 -25.04
CA ASN A 347 -5.82 -5.22 -23.85
C ASN A 347 -5.92 -6.65 -23.29
N SER A 348 -6.47 -7.60 -24.05
CA SER A 348 -6.68 -8.96 -23.60
C SER A 348 -6.31 -9.95 -24.69
N LEU A 349 -5.29 -10.78 -24.45
CA LEU A 349 -4.86 -11.81 -25.39
C LEU A 349 -5.29 -13.19 -24.89
N THR A 350 -5.89 -13.97 -25.78
CA THR A 350 -6.38 -15.31 -25.47
C THR A 350 -5.46 -16.38 -26.06
N PHE A 351 -5.14 -17.38 -25.25
CA PHE A 351 -4.36 -18.55 -25.59
C PHE A 351 -5.18 -19.80 -25.25
N LYS A 352 -5.07 -20.86 -26.05
CA LYS A 352 -5.78 -22.13 -25.81
C LYS A 352 -4.84 -23.31 -25.86
N THR A 353 -5.09 -24.30 -25.02
CA THR A 353 -4.50 -25.62 -25.11
C THR A 353 -5.57 -26.68 -24.92
N THR A 354 -5.34 -27.87 -25.47
CA THR A 354 -6.18 -29.05 -25.24
C THR A 354 -5.31 -30.07 -24.54
N VAL A 355 -5.77 -30.57 -23.39
CA VAL A 355 -5.03 -31.53 -22.59
C VAL A 355 -4.77 -32.79 -23.42
N ALA A 356 -3.49 -33.08 -23.67
CA ALA A 356 -3.06 -34.25 -24.40
C ALA A 356 -2.74 -35.40 -23.44
N SER A 357 -2.87 -36.64 -23.91
CA SER A 357 -2.46 -37.83 -23.13
C SER A 357 -0.96 -37.87 -22.83
N THR A 358 -0.17 -37.00 -23.47
CA THR A 358 1.28 -36.86 -23.26
C THR A 358 1.64 -35.80 -22.22
N ASP A 359 0.67 -35.02 -21.75
CA ASP A 359 0.92 -33.96 -20.76
C ASP A 359 1.12 -34.58 -19.36
N THR A 360 1.84 -33.86 -18.51
CA THR A 360 2.15 -34.29 -17.14
C THR A 360 0.99 -33.96 -16.21
N THR A 361 0.47 -34.95 -15.50
CA THR A 361 -0.53 -34.74 -14.45
C THR A 361 0.00 -33.76 -13.39
N THR A 362 -0.77 -32.71 -13.08
CA THR A 362 -0.36 -31.66 -12.12
C THR A 362 -1.53 -31.23 -11.25
N SER A 363 -1.26 -30.97 -9.97
CA SER A 363 -2.25 -30.48 -9.00
C SER A 363 -2.51 -28.98 -9.06
N ALA A 364 -1.70 -28.24 -9.83
CA ALA A 364 -1.88 -26.82 -10.10
C ALA A 364 -1.23 -26.47 -11.44
N LEU A 365 -2.03 -26.18 -12.46
CA LEU A 365 -1.54 -25.72 -13.75
C LEU A 365 -0.92 -24.32 -13.61
N ALA A 366 0.20 -24.08 -14.28
CA ALA A 366 0.90 -22.81 -14.26
C ALA A 366 1.45 -22.42 -15.62
N ILE A 367 1.40 -21.12 -15.93
CA ILE A 367 2.16 -20.53 -17.02
C ILE A 367 3.60 -20.34 -16.53
N THR A 368 4.55 -20.97 -17.21
CA THR A 368 5.99 -20.92 -16.87
C THR A 368 6.77 -19.95 -17.75
N GLY A 369 6.19 -19.50 -18.87
CA GLY A 369 6.79 -18.47 -19.71
C GLY A 369 5.97 -18.15 -20.96
N VAL A 370 6.34 -17.07 -21.64
CA VAL A 370 5.78 -16.67 -22.94
C VAL A 370 6.85 -16.80 -24.01
N ASN A 371 6.53 -17.48 -25.11
CA ASN A 371 7.44 -17.71 -26.22
C ASN A 371 7.02 -16.85 -27.40
N ILE A 372 7.95 -16.03 -27.89
CA ILE A 372 7.80 -15.21 -29.09
C ILE A 372 8.68 -15.82 -30.19
N PRO A 373 8.14 -16.68 -31.08
CA PRO A 373 8.93 -17.27 -32.16
C PRO A 373 9.38 -16.19 -33.16
N SER A 374 10.41 -16.49 -33.95
CA SER A 374 10.91 -15.57 -34.98
C SER A 374 9.78 -15.11 -35.91
N GLY A 375 9.61 -13.79 -36.05
CA GLY A 375 8.53 -13.17 -36.83
C GLY A 375 7.24 -12.88 -36.05
N ALA A 376 7.11 -13.37 -34.81
CA ALA A 376 6.03 -12.97 -33.91
C ALA A 376 6.40 -11.72 -33.10
N SER A 377 5.39 -10.96 -32.68
CA SER A 377 5.57 -9.83 -31.77
C SER A 377 4.29 -9.52 -31.01
N ILE A 378 4.42 -8.88 -29.84
CA ILE A 378 3.33 -8.31 -29.06
C ILE A 378 3.76 -6.88 -28.73
N LYS A 379 3.09 -5.89 -29.32
CA LYS A 379 3.49 -4.47 -29.25
C LYS A 379 2.29 -3.55 -29.07
N ASP A 380 2.48 -2.34 -28.56
CA ASP A 380 1.44 -1.30 -28.66
C ASP A 380 1.29 -0.74 -30.09
N THR A 381 0.39 0.22 -30.23
CA THR A 381 0.21 0.98 -31.48
C THR A 381 1.38 1.92 -31.79
N GLY A 382 2.21 2.26 -30.81
CA GLY A 382 3.45 3.04 -30.97
C GLY A 382 4.68 2.21 -31.39
N GLY A 383 4.56 0.88 -31.43
CA GLY A 383 5.61 -0.07 -31.79
C GLY A 383 6.50 -0.56 -30.63
N LEU A 384 6.20 -0.22 -29.36
CA LEU A 384 6.95 -0.73 -28.20
C LEU A 384 6.55 -2.16 -27.88
N ALA A 385 7.54 -3.00 -27.58
CA ALA A 385 7.31 -4.39 -27.19
C ALA A 385 6.72 -4.48 -25.77
N ALA A 386 5.70 -5.33 -25.61
CA ALA A 386 5.06 -5.54 -24.32
C ALA A 386 5.99 -6.24 -23.31
N ASN A 387 5.89 -5.86 -22.05
CA ASN A 387 6.50 -6.58 -20.93
C ASN A 387 5.61 -7.75 -20.51
N LEU A 388 6.11 -8.97 -20.69
CA LEU A 388 5.36 -10.22 -20.51
C LEU A 388 5.63 -10.92 -19.19
N SER A 389 6.42 -10.32 -18.28
CA SER A 389 6.80 -10.95 -17.01
C SER A 389 5.60 -11.28 -16.12
N GLY A 390 4.54 -10.47 -16.17
CA GLY A 390 3.29 -10.69 -15.43
C GLY A 390 2.44 -11.87 -15.92
N ALA A 391 2.83 -12.54 -17.01
CA ALA A 391 2.11 -13.71 -17.53
C ALA A 391 2.37 -14.98 -16.71
N VAL A 392 3.50 -15.07 -16.01
CA VAL A 392 3.86 -16.24 -15.20
C VAL A 392 2.95 -16.30 -13.98
N LYS A 393 2.10 -17.32 -13.91
CA LYS A 393 1.12 -17.48 -12.84
C LYS A 393 0.76 -18.95 -12.63
N THR A 394 0.59 -19.33 -11.37
CA THR A 394 0.02 -20.62 -10.98
C THR A 394 -1.48 -20.46 -10.70
N PHE A 395 -2.31 -21.32 -11.29
CA PHE A 395 -3.75 -21.35 -11.09
C PHE A 395 -4.07 -22.36 -9.98
N THR A 396 -4.02 -21.89 -8.74
CA THR A 396 -4.30 -22.73 -7.57
C THR A 396 -5.72 -23.28 -7.65
N GLY A 397 -5.85 -24.60 -7.73
CA GLY A 397 -7.12 -25.29 -7.83
C GLY A 397 -7.49 -25.76 -9.24
N LEU A 398 -6.71 -25.44 -10.28
CA LEU A 398 -6.85 -26.03 -11.61
C LEU A 398 -5.86 -27.19 -11.77
N GLN A 399 -6.36 -28.41 -11.86
CA GLN A 399 -5.57 -29.64 -11.98
C GLN A 399 -5.66 -30.19 -13.40
N ILE A 400 -4.60 -30.84 -13.86
CA ILE A 400 -4.60 -31.64 -15.08
C ILE A 400 -4.44 -33.10 -14.69
N ASP A 401 -5.36 -33.95 -15.15
CA ASP A 401 -5.30 -35.41 -14.99
C ASP A 401 -5.22 -36.08 -16.36
N THR A 402 -4.07 -36.67 -16.67
CA THR A 402 -3.85 -37.37 -17.95
C THR A 402 -4.08 -38.87 -17.86
N THR A 403 -4.62 -39.37 -16.74
CA THR A 403 -4.95 -40.79 -16.60
C THR A 403 -6.11 -41.17 -17.53
N PRO A 404 -5.97 -42.21 -18.38
CA PRO A 404 -7.04 -42.61 -19.28
C PRO A 404 -8.29 -43.04 -18.51
N THR A 405 -9.38 -42.29 -18.65
CA THR A 405 -10.69 -42.75 -18.18
C THR A 405 -11.13 -43.91 -19.07
N THR A 406 -11.33 -45.09 -18.47
CA THR A 406 -11.80 -46.27 -19.22
C THR A 406 -13.24 -46.04 -19.67
N PRO A 407 -13.56 -46.08 -20.99
CA PRO A 407 -14.89 -45.72 -21.47
C PRO A 407 -15.93 -46.77 -21.06
N THR A 408 -17.05 -46.34 -20.50
CA THR A 408 -18.26 -47.16 -20.39
C THR A 408 -19.05 -47.09 -21.70
N THR A 409 -19.51 -48.25 -22.15
CA THR A 409 -20.08 -48.55 -23.47
C THR A 409 -21.33 -47.70 -23.82
N PRO A 410 -21.49 -47.21 -25.07
CA PRO A 410 -22.60 -46.34 -25.48
C PRO A 410 -23.86 -47.10 -25.96
N THR A 411 -25.06 -46.58 -25.63
CA THR A 411 -26.33 -46.96 -26.26
C THR A 411 -26.82 -45.92 -27.28
N THR A 412 -27.44 -46.44 -28.34
CA THR A 412 -27.79 -45.93 -29.70
C THR A 412 -28.75 -44.71 -29.76
N PRO A 413 -28.81 -43.92 -30.87
CA PRO A 413 -29.17 -42.49 -30.88
C PRO A 413 -30.60 -42.14 -31.38
N THR A 414 -31.09 -40.95 -31.01
CA THR A 414 -32.20 -40.24 -31.68
C THR A 414 -31.98 -38.72 -31.79
N THR A 415 -31.88 -38.25 -33.05
CA THR A 415 -32.45 -37.03 -33.68
C THR A 415 -32.16 -35.63 -33.08
N PRO A 416 -31.84 -34.61 -33.91
CA PRO A 416 -31.14 -33.38 -33.48
C PRO A 416 -32.08 -32.30 -32.92
N THR A 417 -31.58 -31.54 -31.96
CA THR A 417 -32.24 -30.36 -31.35
C THR A 417 -31.22 -29.19 -31.33
N PRO A 418 -31.67 -27.92 -31.38
CA PRO A 418 -31.15 -26.81 -32.19
C PRO A 418 -30.03 -26.02 -31.48
N PRO A 419 -29.48 -24.93 -32.07
CA PRO A 419 -28.20 -24.35 -31.64
C PRO A 419 -28.19 -24.00 -30.15
N SER A 420 -27.07 -24.30 -29.50
CA SER A 420 -26.80 -24.03 -28.09
C SER A 420 -27.08 -22.56 -27.76
N THR A 421 -28.08 -22.35 -26.92
CA THR A 421 -28.29 -21.09 -26.20
C THR A 421 -27.02 -20.71 -25.42
N PRO A 422 -26.65 -19.43 -25.38
CA PRO A 422 -25.44 -18.96 -24.70
C PRO A 422 -25.50 -19.27 -23.20
N SER A 423 -24.38 -19.78 -22.65
CA SER A 423 -24.22 -20.05 -21.22
C SER A 423 -24.14 -18.73 -20.44
N VAL A 424 -25.18 -18.42 -19.68
CA VAL A 424 -25.13 -17.39 -18.64
C VAL A 424 -24.50 -18.00 -17.39
N ILE A 425 -23.46 -17.37 -16.87
CA ILE A 425 -22.74 -17.84 -15.68
C ILE A 425 -23.48 -17.34 -14.44
N SER A 426 -23.65 -18.18 -13.43
CA SER A 426 -24.32 -17.78 -12.19
C SER A 426 -23.51 -16.71 -11.44
N PRO A 427 -24.13 -15.65 -10.91
CA PRO A 427 -23.42 -14.64 -10.13
C PRO A 427 -22.94 -15.22 -8.79
N VAL A 428 -21.94 -14.59 -8.18
CA VAL A 428 -21.43 -14.94 -6.85
C VAL A 428 -22.05 -14.01 -5.82
N LEU A 429 -22.76 -14.59 -4.83
CA LEU A 429 -23.32 -13.90 -3.67
C LEU A 429 -22.47 -14.20 -2.42
N THR A 430 -21.98 -13.16 -1.75
CA THR A 430 -21.26 -13.26 -0.48
C THR A 430 -22.00 -12.50 0.62
N ILE A 431 -22.03 -13.08 1.82
CA ILE A 431 -22.53 -12.46 3.05
C ILE A 431 -21.38 -12.48 4.06
N ALA A 432 -21.22 -11.41 4.84
CA ALA A 432 -20.18 -11.31 5.86
C ALA A 432 -20.49 -12.23 7.05
N ASP A 433 -21.75 -12.24 7.49
CA ASP A 433 -22.25 -13.02 8.62
C ASP A 433 -23.65 -13.58 8.29
N ASP A 434 -23.97 -14.77 8.80
CA ASP A 434 -25.27 -15.45 8.65
C ASP A 434 -26.22 -15.24 9.85
N SER A 435 -25.73 -14.59 10.91
CA SER A 435 -26.46 -14.30 12.13
C SER A 435 -26.14 -12.89 12.66
N LEU A 436 -27.12 -12.01 12.57
CA LEU A 436 -27.06 -10.60 12.95
C LEU A 436 -28.06 -10.28 14.08
N TRP A 437 -27.85 -9.15 14.76
CA TRP A 437 -28.81 -8.66 15.76
C TRP A 437 -28.93 -7.14 15.70
N VAL A 438 -30.15 -6.65 15.93
CA VAL A 438 -30.42 -5.22 16.02
C VAL A 438 -30.26 -4.77 17.48
N ALA A 439 -29.53 -3.68 17.70
CA ALA A 439 -29.33 -3.14 19.03
C ALA A 439 -30.52 -2.30 19.50
N GLY A 440 -31.08 -2.62 20.68
CA GLY A 440 -32.14 -1.84 21.32
C GLY A 440 -33.54 -2.03 20.72
N ARG A 441 -34.54 -1.30 21.23
CA ARG A 441 -35.94 -1.36 20.75
C ARG A 441 -36.11 -0.56 19.45
N GLY A 442 -35.55 -1.09 18.37
CA GLY A 442 -35.46 -0.48 17.05
C GLY A 442 -34.11 0.23 16.84
N GLY A 443 -33.32 -0.31 15.92
CA GLY A 443 -31.97 0.12 15.58
C GLY A 443 -31.59 -0.32 14.17
N THR A 444 -30.31 -0.23 13.83
CA THR A 444 -29.79 -0.59 12.50
C THR A 444 -28.72 -1.67 12.58
N VAL A 445 -28.57 -2.45 11.52
CA VAL A 445 -27.49 -3.43 11.33
C VAL A 445 -27.11 -3.51 9.85
N ASP A 446 -25.82 -3.61 9.55
CA ASP A 446 -25.32 -3.85 8.19
C ASP A 446 -25.49 -5.32 7.83
N LEU A 447 -26.03 -5.60 6.64
CA LEU A 447 -26.22 -6.96 6.14
C LEU A 447 -24.92 -7.58 5.58
N GLY A 448 -23.90 -6.78 5.30
CA GLY A 448 -22.60 -7.27 4.83
C GLY A 448 -22.68 -8.06 3.52
N THR A 449 -23.62 -7.71 2.64
CA THR A 449 -23.90 -8.41 1.39
C THR A 449 -23.10 -7.85 0.23
N LYS A 450 -22.54 -8.71 -0.61
CA LYS A 450 -21.88 -8.31 -1.86
C LYS A 450 -22.21 -9.29 -2.98
N VAL A 451 -22.38 -8.77 -4.20
CA VAL A 451 -22.66 -9.58 -5.39
C VAL A 451 -21.68 -9.22 -6.50
N THR A 452 -21.11 -10.24 -7.14
CA THR A 452 -20.23 -10.08 -8.31
C THR A 452 -20.69 -11.01 -9.43
N THR A 453 -20.48 -10.61 -10.68
CA THR A 453 -20.68 -11.47 -11.86
C THR A 453 -19.37 -11.58 -12.63
N THR A 454 -19.16 -12.72 -13.29
CA THR A 454 -18.04 -12.95 -14.20
C THR A 454 -18.34 -12.49 -15.63
N ASP A 455 -19.61 -12.25 -15.97
CA ASP A 455 -20.00 -11.61 -17.23
C ASP A 455 -20.39 -10.15 -16.97
N SER A 456 -19.59 -9.24 -17.53
CA SER A 456 -19.77 -7.79 -17.36
C SER A 456 -20.98 -7.21 -18.09
N ASN A 457 -21.58 -7.93 -19.05
CA ASN A 457 -22.78 -7.46 -19.74
C ASN A 457 -24.08 -7.81 -19.00
N ASP A 458 -24.02 -8.75 -18.04
CA ASP A 458 -25.20 -9.24 -17.33
C ASP A 458 -25.77 -8.20 -16.37
N ARG A 459 -27.09 -8.07 -16.38
CA ARG A 459 -27.82 -7.32 -15.37
C ARG A 459 -27.96 -8.18 -14.11
N VAL A 460 -27.21 -7.81 -13.09
CA VAL A 460 -27.24 -8.50 -11.81
C VAL A 460 -28.23 -7.85 -10.85
N ALA A 461 -29.10 -8.68 -10.28
CA ALA A 461 -30.06 -8.30 -9.25
C ALA A 461 -29.93 -9.21 -8.03
N LEU A 462 -30.20 -8.66 -6.84
CA LEU A 462 -30.37 -9.41 -5.61
C LEU A 462 -31.83 -9.38 -5.20
N HIS A 463 -32.42 -10.56 -5.02
CA HIS A 463 -33.75 -10.74 -4.48
C HIS A 463 -33.67 -11.11 -2.99
N ILE A 464 -34.29 -10.33 -2.13
CA ILE A 464 -34.36 -10.55 -0.68
C ILE A 464 -35.81 -10.83 -0.29
N THR A 465 -36.04 -11.96 0.38
CA THR A 465 -37.35 -12.35 0.91
C THR A 465 -37.29 -12.57 2.41
N GLY A 466 -38.45 -12.57 3.07
CA GLY A 466 -38.54 -12.85 4.51
C GLY A 466 -38.44 -11.61 5.41
N LEU A 467 -38.38 -10.40 4.82
CA LEU A 467 -38.35 -9.16 5.59
C LEU A 467 -39.72 -8.88 6.27
N PRO A 468 -39.79 -8.82 7.61
CA PRO A 468 -41.01 -8.54 8.35
C PRO A 468 -41.45 -7.08 8.21
N LYS A 469 -42.73 -6.81 8.48
CA LYS A 469 -43.35 -5.47 8.31
C LYS A 469 -42.71 -4.36 9.15
N TYR A 470 -42.02 -4.70 10.23
CA TYR A 470 -41.33 -3.76 11.10
C TYR A 470 -39.88 -3.49 10.69
N GLU A 471 -39.37 -4.11 9.62
CA GLU A 471 -38.03 -3.89 9.08
C GLU A 471 -38.07 -3.16 7.73
N SER A 472 -36.97 -2.49 7.40
CA SER A 472 -36.71 -1.88 6.10
C SER A 472 -35.22 -1.99 5.76
N ILE A 473 -34.89 -2.09 4.47
CA ILE A 473 -33.51 -2.09 3.98
C ILE A 473 -33.22 -0.77 3.30
N THR A 474 -32.09 -0.15 3.59
CA THR A 474 -31.65 1.11 2.97
C THR A 474 -30.31 0.87 2.28
N ASP A 475 -30.19 1.21 1.00
CA ASP A 475 -28.90 1.17 0.31
C ASP A 475 -28.08 2.45 0.56
N ALA A 476 -26.76 2.35 0.46
CA ALA A 476 -25.85 3.48 0.66
C ALA A 476 -25.52 4.23 -0.65
N LEU A 477 -26.09 3.83 -1.80
CA LEU A 477 -25.81 4.47 -3.08
C LEU A 477 -26.58 5.79 -3.19
N ASP A 478 -27.86 5.76 -2.87
CA ASP A 478 -28.74 6.95 -2.91
C ASP A 478 -29.61 7.11 -1.66
N GLY A 479 -29.51 6.19 -0.69
CA GLY A 479 -30.30 6.22 0.54
C GLY A 479 -31.74 5.72 0.35
N GLN A 480 -32.07 5.09 -0.78
CA GLN A 480 -33.40 4.55 -1.04
C GLN A 480 -33.73 3.47 -0.01
N THR A 481 -34.95 3.55 0.54
CA THR A 481 -35.43 2.61 1.56
C THR A 481 -36.50 1.69 0.98
N PHE A 482 -36.28 0.39 1.11
CA PHE A 482 -37.12 -0.69 0.62
C PHE A 482 -37.88 -1.35 1.78
N ARG A 483 -39.16 -1.61 1.56
CA ARG A 483 -40.08 -2.25 2.51
C ARG A 483 -40.96 -3.24 1.77
N GLY A 484 -41.30 -4.35 2.41
CA GLY A 484 -42.12 -5.40 1.82
C GLY A 484 -41.47 -6.76 1.97
N ARG A 485 -42.22 -7.81 1.66
CA ARG A 485 -41.79 -9.21 1.81
C ARG A 485 -40.85 -9.70 0.71
N ASP A 486 -40.79 -8.98 -0.42
CA ASP A 486 -40.04 -9.30 -1.62
C ASP A 486 -39.37 -8.01 -2.11
N ILE A 487 -38.03 -7.95 -2.08
CA ILE A 487 -37.25 -6.76 -2.44
C ILE A 487 -36.24 -7.14 -3.50
N THR A 488 -36.19 -6.38 -4.60
CA THR A 488 -35.20 -6.55 -5.67
C THR A 488 -34.29 -5.33 -5.72
N LEU A 489 -32.99 -5.57 -5.64
CA LEU A 489 -31.94 -4.55 -5.65
C LEU A 489 -30.99 -4.77 -6.82
N THR A 490 -30.46 -3.69 -7.38
CA THR A 490 -29.40 -3.77 -8.39
C THR A 490 -28.05 -4.09 -7.74
N ALA A 491 -27.10 -4.65 -8.48
CA ALA A 491 -25.75 -4.90 -7.94
C ALA A 491 -25.06 -3.63 -7.41
N ALA A 492 -25.29 -2.46 -8.00
CA ALA A 492 -24.73 -1.20 -7.51
C ALA A 492 -25.27 -0.82 -6.12
N GLN A 493 -26.58 -1.01 -5.89
CA GLN A 493 -27.21 -0.78 -4.59
C GLN A 493 -26.76 -1.78 -3.54
N VAL A 494 -26.57 -3.04 -3.93
CA VAL A 494 -26.06 -4.07 -2.99
C VAL A 494 -24.61 -3.77 -2.60
N ASN A 495 -23.77 -3.45 -3.59
CA ASN A 495 -22.34 -3.27 -3.38
C ASN A 495 -21.97 -1.90 -2.80
N SER A 496 -22.89 -0.94 -2.73
CA SER A 496 -22.70 0.28 -1.95
C SER A 496 -22.83 0.02 -0.44
N GLY A 497 -23.49 -1.06 -0.05
CA GLY A 497 -23.77 -1.45 1.34
C GLY A 497 -25.26 -1.37 1.66
N LEU A 498 -25.78 -2.37 2.38
CA LEU A 498 -27.19 -2.48 2.74
C LEU A 498 -27.37 -2.44 4.25
N THR A 499 -28.08 -1.43 4.74
CA THR A 499 -28.41 -1.29 6.17
C THR A 499 -29.86 -1.73 6.40
N LEU A 500 -30.05 -2.73 7.25
CA LEU A 500 -31.36 -3.09 7.78
C LEU A 500 -31.69 -2.17 8.96
N THR A 501 -32.87 -1.58 8.94
CA THR A 501 -33.43 -0.78 10.03
C THR A 501 -34.66 -1.47 10.58
N SER A 502 -34.68 -1.76 11.88
CA SER A 502 -35.87 -2.26 12.54
C SER A 502 -36.58 -1.19 13.37
N THR A 503 -37.90 -1.26 13.35
CA THR A 503 -38.82 -0.43 14.13
C THR A 503 -39.58 -1.22 15.19
N TYR A 504 -39.22 -2.50 15.41
CA TYR A 504 -39.87 -3.32 16.43
C TYR A 504 -39.64 -2.73 17.83
N ARG A 505 -40.73 -2.59 18.59
CA ARG A 505 -40.72 -2.03 19.96
C ARG A 505 -41.23 -2.99 21.03
N GLY A 506 -41.57 -4.22 20.63
CA GLY A 506 -42.10 -5.25 21.52
C GLY A 506 -41.06 -5.73 22.55
N GLY A 507 -41.53 -6.47 23.56
CA GLY A 507 -40.66 -7.00 24.62
C GLY A 507 -40.03 -8.37 24.33
N GLY A 508 -40.40 -9.02 23.22
CA GLY A 508 -39.83 -10.31 22.79
C GLY A 508 -38.58 -10.17 21.92
N HIS A 509 -38.05 -11.29 21.44
CA HIS A 509 -36.87 -11.38 20.56
C HIS A 509 -37.23 -12.08 19.24
N PRO A 510 -38.07 -11.48 18.37
CA PRO A 510 -38.33 -12.03 17.05
C PRO A 510 -37.04 -12.27 16.25
N VAL A 511 -37.03 -13.36 15.48
CA VAL A 511 -35.97 -13.71 14.53
C VAL A 511 -36.56 -13.63 13.13
N ALA A 512 -36.01 -12.76 12.30
CA ALA A 512 -36.31 -12.69 10.87
C ALA A 512 -35.31 -13.57 10.11
N GLU A 513 -35.82 -14.41 9.21
CA GLU A 513 -34.98 -15.22 8.32
C GLU A 513 -35.04 -14.60 6.92
N LEU A 514 -33.96 -13.93 6.52
CA LEU A 514 -33.85 -13.29 5.22
C LEU A 514 -33.21 -14.26 4.23
N THR A 515 -33.92 -14.62 3.16
CA THR A 515 -33.36 -15.42 2.07
C THR A 515 -32.95 -14.52 0.91
N LEU A 516 -31.68 -14.56 0.57
CA LEU A 516 -31.02 -13.75 -0.44
C LEU A 516 -30.68 -14.61 -1.66
N THR A 517 -31.12 -14.22 -2.84
CA THR A 517 -30.85 -14.92 -4.11
C THR A 517 -30.36 -13.93 -5.16
N ALA A 518 -29.14 -14.10 -5.66
CA ALA A 518 -28.60 -13.26 -6.73
C ALA A 518 -28.91 -13.88 -8.10
N SER A 519 -29.31 -13.06 -9.07
CA SER A 519 -29.58 -13.46 -10.45
C SER A 519 -28.83 -12.57 -11.43
N ALA A 520 -28.23 -13.15 -12.45
CA ALA A 520 -27.63 -12.47 -13.60
C ALA A 520 -28.52 -12.69 -14.81
N THR A 521 -28.89 -11.63 -15.51
CA THR A 521 -29.71 -11.68 -16.74
C THR A 521 -28.95 -11.06 -17.89
N ASP A 522 -28.69 -11.85 -18.93
CA ASP A 522 -28.05 -11.38 -20.15
C ASP A 522 -29.01 -10.45 -20.91
N PRO A 523 -28.69 -9.15 -21.10
CA PRO A 523 -29.58 -8.21 -21.76
C PRO A 523 -29.73 -8.46 -23.27
N SER A 524 -28.82 -9.24 -23.87
CA SER A 524 -28.81 -9.55 -25.30
C SER A 524 -29.62 -10.80 -25.64
N THR A 525 -29.69 -11.76 -24.72
CA THR A 525 -30.35 -13.06 -24.95
C THR A 525 -31.56 -13.28 -24.05
N GLY A 526 -31.67 -12.54 -22.94
CA GLY A 526 -32.69 -12.71 -21.92
C GLY A 526 -32.49 -13.94 -21.04
N ALA A 527 -31.38 -14.66 -21.19
CA ALA A 527 -31.08 -15.82 -20.38
C ALA A 527 -30.73 -15.41 -18.94
N VAL A 528 -31.16 -16.21 -17.96
CA VAL A 528 -31.03 -15.92 -16.53
C VAL A 528 -30.29 -17.04 -15.84
N ALA A 529 -29.27 -16.71 -15.05
CA ALA A 529 -28.60 -17.63 -14.13
C ALA A 529 -28.72 -17.14 -12.69
N THR A 530 -28.89 -18.05 -11.74
CA THR A 530 -29.13 -17.73 -10.33
C THR A 530 -28.10 -18.39 -9.43
N ALA A 531 -27.54 -17.62 -8.50
CA ALA A 531 -26.70 -18.14 -7.42
C ALA A 531 -27.52 -19.03 -6.48
N ALA A 532 -26.84 -19.95 -5.78
CA ALA A 532 -27.45 -20.67 -4.67
C ALA A 532 -27.92 -19.66 -3.59
N PRO A 533 -29.16 -19.80 -3.04
CA PRO A 533 -29.66 -18.91 -2.01
C PRO A 533 -28.79 -18.93 -0.75
N LYS A 534 -28.68 -17.78 -0.09
CA LYS A 534 -28.05 -17.64 1.24
C LYS A 534 -29.06 -17.08 2.24
N THR A 535 -28.91 -17.47 3.50
CA THR A 535 -29.81 -17.04 4.57
C THR A 535 -29.06 -16.18 5.58
N ILE A 536 -29.67 -15.07 5.98
CA ILE A 536 -29.25 -14.25 7.12
C ILE A 536 -30.35 -14.27 8.16
N THR A 537 -30.02 -14.66 9.38
CA THR A 537 -30.92 -14.58 10.54
C THR A 537 -30.70 -13.27 11.29
N VAL A 538 -31.76 -12.51 11.56
CA VAL A 538 -31.69 -11.22 12.25
C VAL A 538 -32.55 -11.28 13.50
N THR A 539 -31.94 -11.13 14.69
CA THR A 539 -32.66 -11.15 15.98
C THR A 539 -32.86 -9.74 16.52
N ASP A 540 -34.08 -9.38 16.92
CA ASP A 540 -34.42 -8.02 17.37
C ASP A 540 -35.18 -7.96 18.72
N PRO A 541 -34.63 -7.30 19.75
CA PRO A 541 -33.20 -7.09 19.99
C PRO A 541 -32.56 -8.38 20.52
N ARG A 542 -31.22 -8.45 20.53
CA ARG A 542 -30.49 -9.60 21.11
C ARG A 542 -31.00 -9.91 22.55
N PRO A 543 -31.27 -11.19 22.89
CA PRO A 543 -31.55 -11.57 24.27
C PRO A 543 -30.43 -11.13 25.21
N ALA A 544 -30.78 -10.50 26.34
CA ALA A 544 -29.79 -10.18 27.36
C ALA A 544 -29.16 -11.50 27.85
N ARG A 545 -27.83 -11.62 27.75
CA ARG A 545 -27.12 -12.69 28.45
C ARG A 545 -27.20 -12.38 29.94
N ASP A 546 -27.73 -13.31 30.72
CA ASP A 546 -27.64 -13.25 32.18
C ASP A 546 -26.16 -13.10 32.57
N ALA A 547 -25.78 -11.91 33.01
CA ALA A 547 -24.51 -11.70 33.65
C ALA A 547 -24.63 -12.30 35.05
N THR A 548 -23.92 -13.40 35.31
CA THR A 548 -23.72 -13.91 36.67
C THR A 548 -22.93 -12.85 37.45
N THR A 549 -23.62 -11.95 38.13
CA THR A 549 -23.02 -10.95 39.00
C THR A 549 -22.58 -11.64 40.28
N THR A 550 -21.28 -11.88 40.44
CA THR A 550 -20.68 -12.18 41.74
C THR A 550 -20.80 -10.93 42.60
N THR A 551 -21.80 -10.88 43.49
CA THR A 551 -21.96 -9.81 44.46
C THR A 551 -21.07 -10.08 45.66
N SER A 552 -19.99 -9.30 45.81
CA SER A 552 -19.28 -9.16 47.08
C SER A 552 -20.08 -8.24 48.00
N SER A 553 -20.90 -8.82 48.87
CA SER A 553 -21.61 -8.08 49.91
C SER A 553 -20.67 -7.79 51.09
N HIS A 554 -20.40 -6.51 51.32
CA HIS A 554 -19.96 -6.01 52.63
C HIS A 554 -21.21 -5.92 53.52
N GLY A 555 -21.27 -6.76 54.54
CA GLY A 555 -22.43 -6.88 55.42
C GLY A 555 -22.55 -5.75 56.45
N HIS A 556 -23.76 -5.57 56.97
CA HIS A 556 -24.05 -5.23 58.37
C HIS A 556 -25.51 -5.60 58.73
N HIS A 557 -25.63 -6.54 59.68
CA HIS A 557 -26.67 -6.74 60.72
C HIS A 557 -28.16 -6.93 60.29
N ALA A 558 -28.98 -7.86 60.81
CA ALA A 558 -28.93 -8.74 61.98
C ALA A 558 -29.96 -9.90 61.85
N VAL A 559 -29.64 -11.05 62.46
CA VAL A 559 -30.46 -12.03 63.23
C VAL A 559 -31.91 -12.31 62.71
N THR A 560 -32.34 -13.53 62.38
CA THR A 560 -32.72 -14.61 63.33
C THR A 560 -32.99 -15.94 62.63
N ASP A 561 -32.57 -17.03 63.27
CA ASP A 561 -32.95 -18.46 63.22
C ASP A 561 -34.08 -18.97 62.28
N GLN A 562 -33.81 -20.06 61.54
CA GLN A 562 -34.43 -21.40 61.66
C GLN A 562 -34.27 -22.27 60.38
N GLN A 563 -33.50 -23.34 60.49
CA GLN A 563 -33.74 -24.64 59.81
C GLN A 563 -34.71 -25.46 60.71
N PRO A 564 -35.31 -26.65 60.37
CA PRO A 564 -34.95 -27.58 59.28
C PRO A 564 -36.12 -28.44 58.67
N VAL A 565 -35.73 -29.49 57.92
CA VAL A 565 -36.40 -30.81 57.68
C VAL A 565 -37.38 -30.86 56.49
N ALA A 566 -37.13 -31.52 55.35
CA ALA A 566 -36.80 -32.91 54.94
C ALA A 566 -38.02 -33.75 54.48
N ALA A 567 -37.88 -34.43 53.33
CA ALA A 567 -38.25 -35.85 53.05
C ALA A 567 -38.35 -36.07 51.51
N THR A 568 -37.45 -36.84 50.87
CA THR A 568 -37.45 -38.32 50.64
C THR A 568 -38.40 -38.70 49.48
N THR A 569 -38.01 -39.39 48.39
CA THR A 569 -37.74 -40.86 48.30
C THR A 569 -37.21 -41.16 46.87
N ALA A 570 -35.97 -41.65 46.67
CA ALA A 570 -35.51 -43.03 46.36
C ALA A 570 -36.20 -43.72 45.15
N VAL A 571 -35.51 -44.44 44.23
CA VAL A 571 -34.92 -45.79 44.41
C VAL A 571 -33.81 -46.09 43.35
N THR A 572 -32.73 -46.73 43.83
CA THR A 572 -31.50 -47.28 43.19
C THR A 572 -31.63 -48.83 42.98
N PRO A 573 -30.60 -49.71 42.78
CA PRO A 573 -29.25 -49.63 42.17
C PRO A 573 -28.90 -50.85 41.25
N THR A 574 -27.68 -50.92 40.70
CA THR A 574 -26.91 -52.19 40.72
C THR A 574 -25.39 -51.95 40.86
N THR A 575 -24.80 -52.73 41.76
CA THR A 575 -23.40 -52.91 42.23
C THR A 575 -22.46 -53.48 41.14
N SER A 576 -21.12 -53.31 41.19
CA SER A 576 -20.21 -53.91 42.19
C SER A 576 -18.80 -53.27 42.24
N GLN A 577 -18.16 -53.43 43.41
CA GLN A 577 -16.77 -53.14 43.82
C GLN A 577 -15.74 -54.01 43.05
N THR A 578 -14.45 -53.67 42.91
CA THR A 578 -13.38 -53.91 43.93
C THR A 578 -11.96 -53.58 43.36
N ILE A 579 -11.20 -52.73 44.09
CA ILE A 579 -9.74 -52.74 44.42
C ILE A 579 -8.63 -52.61 43.33
N GLU A 580 -7.69 -51.67 43.56
CA GLU A 580 -6.34 -51.55 42.95
C GLU A 580 -5.43 -52.77 43.25
N PRO A 581 -4.46 -53.11 42.37
CA PRO A 581 -3.09 -52.71 42.69
C PRO A 581 -2.20 -52.36 41.47
N THR A 582 -1.10 -51.71 41.83
CA THR A 582 0.00 -51.12 41.08
C THR A 582 0.75 -52.03 40.08
N ASP A 583 1.36 -51.37 39.09
CA ASP A 583 2.44 -51.77 38.16
C ASP A 583 2.13 -52.69 36.97
N HIS A 584 2.09 -52.09 35.77
CA HIS A 584 3.07 -52.30 34.68
C HIS A 584 2.69 -51.43 33.43
N GLN A 585 3.60 -50.53 33.01
CA GLN A 585 3.66 -49.93 31.66
C GLN A 585 3.81 -51.04 30.58
N PRO A 586 3.49 -50.84 29.26
CA PRO A 586 3.62 -49.58 28.49
C PRO A 586 2.55 -49.28 27.40
N ALA A 587 2.69 -48.07 26.85
CA ALA A 587 2.37 -47.61 25.49
C ALA A 587 1.00 -46.95 25.17
N ALA A 588 1.16 -45.70 24.71
CA ALA A 588 0.38 -44.92 23.73
C ALA A 588 -0.96 -44.28 24.14
N ALA A 589 -0.92 -42.98 24.46
CA ALA A 589 -1.32 -41.88 23.54
C ALA A 589 -1.71 -40.63 24.37
N ALA A 590 -0.97 -39.53 24.21
CA ALA A 590 -1.42 -38.21 24.67
C ALA A 590 -0.85 -37.09 23.78
N ASN A 591 -1.75 -36.16 23.48
CA ASN A 591 -1.61 -35.02 22.59
C ASN A 591 -0.59 -33.97 23.05
N THR A 592 0.23 -33.56 22.07
CA THR A 592 0.71 -32.20 21.74
C THR A 592 0.64 -31.09 22.79
N GLY A 593 1.82 -30.72 23.31
CA GLY A 593 2.08 -29.44 23.96
C GLY A 593 3.59 -29.19 24.12
N PHE A 594 4.10 -28.20 23.39
CA PHE A 594 5.44 -27.59 23.44
C PHE A 594 6.66 -28.42 23.01
N LEU A 595 7.47 -27.84 22.09
CA LEU A 595 8.93 -27.65 22.18
C LEU A 595 9.45 -26.96 20.91
N ALA A 596 9.47 -25.61 20.89
CA ALA A 596 10.35 -24.84 20.01
C ALA A 596 11.54 -24.36 20.85
N SER A 597 12.50 -25.27 21.07
CA SER A 597 13.81 -24.97 21.61
C SER A 597 14.75 -26.12 21.26
N ARG A 598 15.82 -25.78 20.52
CA ARG A 598 17.01 -26.59 20.14
C ARG A 598 17.00 -27.28 18.78
N ALA A 599 17.43 -26.53 17.77
CA ALA A 599 18.32 -27.05 16.72
C ALA A 599 19.23 -25.92 16.21
N PHE A 600 20.17 -25.49 17.06
CA PHE A 600 21.37 -24.76 16.64
C PHE A 600 22.57 -25.65 17.01
N ALA A 601 22.88 -26.60 16.13
CA ALA A 601 24.14 -27.35 16.03
C ALA A 601 23.93 -28.56 15.11
N LEU A 602 24.25 -28.42 13.81
CA LEU A 602 24.75 -29.46 12.89
C LEU A 602 24.59 -28.98 11.44
N LEU A 603 25.58 -28.23 10.93
CA LEU A 603 26.13 -28.48 9.59
C LEU A 603 27.40 -27.64 9.36
N GLN A 604 28.56 -28.26 9.56
CA GLN A 604 29.77 -27.90 8.83
C GLN A 604 30.59 -29.16 8.58
N GLN A 605 30.87 -29.43 7.29
CA GLN A 605 31.70 -30.47 6.62
C GLN A 605 30.87 -31.09 5.48
N HIS A 606 31.19 -31.09 4.18
CA HIS A 606 32.39 -30.86 3.34
C HIS A 606 31.88 -30.32 1.97
N PHE A 607 32.51 -29.40 1.23
CA PHE A 607 33.77 -29.55 0.49
C PHE A 607 34.42 -28.17 0.17
N ASP A 608 35.73 -28.25 -0.03
CA ASP A 608 36.79 -27.21 -0.15
C ASP A 608 36.98 -26.63 -1.60
N PRO A 609 37.97 -25.76 -1.92
CA PRO A 609 37.76 -24.48 -2.63
C PRO A 609 38.63 -24.22 -3.88
N ALA A 610 38.42 -23.07 -4.56
CA ALA A 610 39.42 -22.30 -5.34
C ALA A 610 38.85 -20.88 -5.65
N GLY A 611 39.50 -19.73 -5.44
CA GLY A 611 40.79 -19.39 -4.82
C GLY A 611 40.92 -17.86 -4.56
N SER A 612 41.73 -17.53 -3.55
CA SER A 612 42.65 -16.36 -3.35
C SER A 612 42.17 -14.93 -3.69
N SER A 613 42.33 -13.89 -2.85
CA SER A 613 43.47 -13.42 -2.01
C SER A 613 42.92 -12.31 -1.06
N LEU A 614 43.44 -11.91 0.11
CA LEU A 614 44.81 -11.64 0.57
C LEU A 614 44.83 -11.37 2.11
N ALA A 615 45.98 -11.70 2.72
CA ALA A 615 46.64 -11.12 3.90
C ALA A 615 46.06 -11.30 5.34
N THR A 616 46.69 -12.27 6.00
CA THR A 616 46.94 -12.51 7.43
C THR A 616 47.58 -11.35 8.21
N THR A 617 47.17 -11.16 9.48
CA THR A 617 48.12 -11.07 10.61
C THR A 617 47.49 -11.57 11.92
N ALA A 618 48.26 -12.35 12.68
CA ALA A 618 47.89 -13.20 13.81
C ALA A 618 47.85 -12.46 15.17
N ALA A 619 47.21 -13.13 16.14
CA ALA A 619 47.06 -12.73 17.54
C ALA A 619 48.01 -13.48 18.50
N HIS A 620 48.13 -12.92 19.72
CA HIS A 620 48.51 -13.47 21.05
C HIS A 620 49.84 -12.98 21.67
N PRO A 621 50.07 -13.02 23.02
CA PRO A 621 49.20 -13.42 24.16
C PRO A 621 49.33 -12.51 25.45
N VAL A 622 48.77 -12.99 26.60
CA VAL A 622 49.17 -12.79 28.03
C VAL A 622 48.38 -11.69 28.81
N MET A 623 47.81 -11.84 30.02
CA MET A 623 47.74 -12.88 31.07
C MET A 623 46.50 -12.62 31.98
N ALA A 624 46.05 -13.65 32.71
CA ALA A 624 45.03 -13.57 33.75
C ALA A 624 45.60 -13.14 35.12
N ALA A 625 44.80 -12.44 35.92
CA ALA A 625 44.92 -12.38 37.37
C ALA A 625 43.53 -12.24 38.03
N ASP A 626 43.40 -12.89 39.19
CA ASP A 626 42.17 -13.35 39.86
C ASP A 626 41.33 -12.31 40.64
N HIS A 627 40.09 -12.75 40.93
CA HIS A 627 39.10 -12.37 41.99
C HIS A 627 37.91 -11.47 41.60
N PRO A 628 36.73 -11.62 42.26
CA PRO A 628 35.90 -12.82 42.44
C PRO A 628 34.45 -12.59 41.92
N SER A 629 33.66 -13.67 41.93
CA SER A 629 32.27 -13.79 41.47
C SER A 629 31.27 -12.72 41.94
N ALA A 630 30.48 -12.20 40.99
CA ALA A 630 29.21 -11.50 41.24
C ALA A 630 28.07 -12.19 40.46
N THR A 631 27.10 -12.73 41.20
CA THR A 631 25.80 -13.23 40.75
C THR A 631 24.85 -12.06 40.44
N GLY A 632 24.20 -12.05 39.28
CA GLY A 632 23.10 -11.10 39.02
C GLY A 632 22.54 -11.17 37.60
N SER A 633 21.29 -11.62 37.47
CA SER A 633 20.51 -11.75 36.24
C SER A 633 19.97 -10.41 35.73
N THR A 634 20.66 -9.74 34.78
CA THR A 634 20.11 -8.55 34.10
C THR A 634 20.51 -8.44 32.61
N MET A 635 20.40 -9.53 31.85
CA MET A 635 20.40 -9.48 30.37
C MET A 635 19.26 -10.27 29.73
N ALA A 636 18.21 -10.62 30.49
CA ALA A 636 17.01 -11.30 29.97
C ALA A 636 15.70 -10.50 30.08
N SER A 637 15.70 -9.31 30.72
CA SER A 637 14.47 -8.54 30.93
C SER A 637 14.16 -7.49 29.84
N LEU A 638 15.15 -7.09 29.02
CA LEU A 638 14.94 -6.08 27.96
C LEU A 638 14.30 -6.68 26.70
N ALA A 639 14.64 -7.91 26.32
CA ALA A 639 14.01 -8.58 25.17
C ALA A 639 12.56 -9.02 25.44
N SER A 640 12.26 -9.39 26.69
CA SER A 640 10.92 -9.83 27.11
C SER A 640 9.93 -8.67 27.25
N GLN A 641 10.41 -7.46 27.58
CA GLN A 641 9.58 -6.25 27.66
C GLN A 641 9.18 -5.74 26.26
N SER A 642 10.07 -5.84 25.27
CA SER A 642 9.76 -5.46 23.89
C SER A 642 8.72 -6.37 23.22
N PHE A 643 8.70 -7.67 23.56
CA PHE A 643 7.72 -8.62 23.02
C PHE A 643 6.34 -8.50 23.68
N ALA A 644 6.29 -8.16 24.97
CA ALA A 644 5.05 -7.89 25.69
C ALA A 644 4.38 -6.58 25.22
N LEU A 645 5.16 -5.54 24.94
CA LEU A 645 4.66 -4.25 24.45
C LEU A 645 4.11 -4.36 23.02
N LEU A 646 4.73 -5.18 22.17
CA LEU A 646 4.25 -5.46 20.80
C LEU A 646 2.93 -6.24 20.79
N ASN A 647 2.79 -7.24 21.66
CA ASN A 647 1.52 -7.99 21.81
C ASN A 647 0.40 -7.16 22.44
N GLN A 648 0.74 -6.15 23.26
CA GLN A 648 -0.25 -5.23 23.83
C GLN A 648 -0.71 -4.16 22.82
N TYR A 649 0.17 -3.77 21.88
CA TYR A 649 -0.17 -2.85 20.78
C TYR A 649 -1.03 -3.52 19.69
N LEU A 650 -0.81 -4.82 19.43
CA LEU A 650 -1.58 -5.59 18.45
C LEU A 650 -2.97 -6.03 18.92
N ALA A 651 -3.31 -5.85 20.21
CA ALA A 651 -4.53 -6.40 20.80
C ALA A 651 -5.59 -5.38 21.26
N ALA A 652 -5.45 -4.07 21.01
CA ALA A 652 -6.38 -3.08 21.55
C ALA A 652 -6.79 -1.97 20.56
N HIS A 653 -7.94 -2.15 19.91
CA HIS A 653 -8.85 -1.07 19.54
C HIS A 653 -10.24 -1.37 20.06
N THR A 654 -10.57 -0.79 21.22
CA THR A 654 -11.86 -0.14 21.52
C THR A 654 -11.75 0.59 22.86
N GLY A 655 -11.96 1.90 22.91
CA GLY A 655 -12.35 2.62 24.13
C GLY A 655 -11.42 3.73 24.62
N ARG A 656 -11.93 4.96 24.46
CA ARG A 656 -11.59 6.26 25.08
C ARG A 656 -10.85 6.21 26.43
N VAL A 657 -9.75 6.99 26.56
CA VAL A 657 -9.21 7.43 27.86
C VAL A 657 -8.72 8.88 27.76
N ASP A 658 -9.18 9.74 28.69
CA ASP A 658 -8.72 11.12 28.94
C ASP A 658 -7.49 11.14 29.89
N PRO A 659 -6.77 12.28 30.05
CA PRO A 659 -5.31 12.30 30.17
C PRO A 659 -4.80 12.37 31.62
N GLY A 660 -3.65 11.75 31.86
CA GLY A 660 -2.89 11.98 33.08
C GLY A 660 -1.69 11.05 33.24
N GLN A 661 -0.49 11.64 33.16
CA GLN A 661 0.80 11.11 33.60
C GLN A 661 1.51 10.10 32.68
N ILE A 662 2.43 10.60 31.85
CA ILE A 662 3.75 9.98 31.72
C ILE A 662 4.81 11.09 31.82
N VAL A 663 5.63 10.99 32.86
CA VAL A 663 6.79 11.84 33.15
C VAL A 663 7.99 11.34 32.34
N ALA A 664 8.75 12.28 31.77
CA ALA A 664 9.94 12.05 30.98
C ALA A 664 11.05 11.31 31.75
N ALA A 665 11.70 10.35 31.09
CA ALA A 665 13.04 9.89 31.46
C ALA A 665 14.05 10.55 30.52
N VAL A 666 14.71 11.59 31.02
CA VAL A 666 15.88 12.22 30.41
C VAL A 666 17.12 11.43 30.84
N SER A 667 17.85 10.84 29.89
CA SER A 667 19.21 10.37 30.14
C SER A 667 20.21 11.39 29.60
N GLN A 668 20.72 12.24 30.48
CA GLN A 668 21.94 13.01 30.22
C GLN A 668 23.16 12.13 30.49
N ALA A 669 24.09 12.12 29.55
CA ALA A 669 25.44 11.58 29.74
C ALA A 669 26.40 12.74 29.97
N THR A 670 26.98 12.81 31.17
CA THR A 670 28.25 13.48 31.48
C THR A 670 29.13 12.38 32.07
N GLY A 671 30.42 12.21 31.79
CA GLY A 671 31.51 12.97 31.16
C GLY A 671 32.79 12.39 31.79
N TRP A 672 33.99 12.61 31.23
CA TRP A 672 35.26 12.67 31.99
C TRP A 672 36.34 13.34 31.13
N GLY A 673 37.05 14.27 31.78
CA GLY A 673 38.13 15.07 31.22
C GLY A 673 38.30 16.35 32.02
N HIS A 674 38.85 16.26 33.24
CA HIS A 674 39.39 17.41 33.96
C HIS A 674 40.82 17.68 33.46
N ASP A 675 41.13 18.93 33.14
CA ASP A 675 42.32 19.59 33.68
C ASP A 675 42.15 21.11 33.70
N ALA A 676 42.73 21.70 34.73
CA ALA A 676 42.46 23.03 35.27
C ALA A 676 43.06 24.20 34.47
N LEU A 677 42.47 25.39 34.61
CA LEU A 677 43.15 26.58 35.14
C LEU A 677 42.22 27.80 35.28
N LEU A 678 42.52 28.57 36.32
CA LEU A 678 41.84 29.74 36.90
C LEU A 678 41.70 30.94 35.94
N ALA A 679 40.58 31.65 36.00
CA ALA A 679 40.52 33.06 36.46
C ALA A 679 39.11 33.66 36.34
N ARG A 680 38.81 34.57 37.27
CA ARG A 680 37.56 35.28 37.55
C ARG A 680 37.23 36.40 36.53
N PRO A 681 36.02 37.01 36.60
CA PRO A 681 35.33 37.64 35.49
C PRO A 681 35.54 39.16 35.43
N GLN A 682 35.27 39.77 34.26
CA GLN A 682 34.68 41.10 34.16
C GLN A 682 34.21 41.44 32.73
N HIS A 683 32.99 41.98 32.68
CA HIS A 683 32.26 42.65 31.59
C HIS A 683 31.56 41.82 30.51
#